data_AF-A0A674IQ78-F1
#
_entry.id   AF-A0A674IQ78-F1
#
_cell.length_a   1.000
_cell.length_b   1.000
_cell.length_c   1.000
_cell.angle_alpha   90.00
_cell.angle_beta   90.00
_cell.angle_gamma   90.00
#
_symmetry.space_group_name_H-M   'P 1'
#
loop_
_entity.id
_entity.type
_entity.pdbx_description
1 polymer ?
#
loop_
_entity_poly.entity_id
_entity_poly.type
_entity_poly.pdbx_seq_one_letter_code
_entity_poly.pdbx_strand_id
1 'polypeptide(L)'
;MTDNQSDISIQMSSTNGLPSRKESSQDPSVGRGTTVTFHNICYRVEVKSGFICCRKTTDKEILKDINGVMRPGLNAILGPTGSGKSSLLDILAARKDPHGLSGHVLINGAPQPANFKCISGYVVQDDVVMGTLTVRENFQFSAALRLPMSVKEREKKERIDQIIKELGLTKVADSKVGTQFIRGVSGGERKRTNIGMELITDPAVLFLDEPTTGLDASTANAVLLLLKRMSKQGKTIIFSIHQPRYSIFRLFDNLTLLAAGRMLYHGPAQNAIEYFKSIGYECEPYNNPADFFLDVINGDSTAVASSKADADLAVNCTLAETLAEHYSSSTYYRETKAILQNISLENKKKVKTICRQLTYTTSFFHQLKWVSKRTFKNLIGNPQASIAQLCVTIFLGLVVGAIFFGIKDDFTGVQNRIGAMFFVTTNQCFSSISAIELFIVEKKIFIHEYISGYYRVSAYFISKLMADLIPMRTLPSILFTCIIYFMLGLKPRADAFFIMMFTLMMVSYTATAMALAIATGQDVVAVANLLMTIAFVFMIIFSGLLVNLTSIMSWLSWLQYFSIPRYGMTALQVNEFTDLKFCPGITNTSQIDTNCTQVSQPYCTGEEYLKNQGIEATSWGLWQNHVALACMTIIFLTICYLKLRFMKKLS
;
A
#
# COMPACT_ATOMS: atom_id res chain seq x y z
N MET A 1 -43.62 -64.92 -11.57
CA MET A 1 -44.92 -64.79 -12.25
C MET A 1 -45.70 -63.71 -11.52
N THR A 2 -46.27 -62.82 -12.31
CA THR A 2 -47.12 -61.68 -11.94
C THR A 2 -48.29 -62.08 -11.04
N ASP A 3 -48.71 -61.19 -10.15
CA ASP A 3 -50.05 -60.56 -10.17
C ASP A 3 -50.19 -59.64 -8.93
N ASN A 4 -50.34 -58.32 -9.11
CA ASN A 4 -51.56 -57.57 -9.41
C ASN A 4 -52.46 -57.37 -8.19
N GLN A 5 -52.46 -56.15 -7.63
CA GLN A 5 -53.66 -55.58 -7.01
C GLN A 5 -53.55 -54.05 -6.96
N SER A 6 -54.29 -53.42 -7.88
CA SER A 6 -54.75 -52.04 -7.81
C SER A 6 -55.94 -51.96 -6.85
N ASP A 7 -55.99 -50.93 -6.00
CA ASP A 7 -57.24 -50.17 -5.87
C ASP A 7 -57.00 -48.76 -5.33
N ILE A 8 -57.78 -47.85 -5.90
CA ILE A 8 -57.67 -46.39 -5.92
C ILE A 8 -58.79 -45.78 -5.07
N SER A 9 -58.51 -44.68 -4.36
CA SER A 9 -59.38 -43.47 -4.23
C SER A 9 -58.88 -42.55 -3.11
N ILE A 10 -58.97 -41.20 -3.09
CA ILE A 10 -59.48 -40.16 -3.99
C ILE A 10 -58.97 -38.78 -3.46
N GLN A 11 -58.67 -37.86 -4.39
CA GLN A 11 -58.67 -36.37 -4.35
C GLN A 11 -57.89 -35.56 -3.28
N MET A 12 -57.09 -34.60 -3.75
CA MET A 12 -57.46 -33.17 -3.66
C MET A 12 -56.69 -32.27 -4.65
N SER A 13 -57.38 -31.19 -4.99
CA SER A 13 -57.24 -30.18 -6.05
C SER A 13 -55.90 -29.43 -6.17
N SER A 14 -55.61 -29.09 -7.42
CA SER A 14 -54.66 -28.11 -7.95
C SER A 14 -54.95 -26.66 -7.54
N THR A 15 -53.88 -25.86 -7.34
CA THR A 15 -53.76 -24.49 -7.89
C THR A 15 -52.33 -23.95 -7.80
N ASN A 16 -51.78 -23.55 -8.96
CA ASN A 16 -50.90 -22.41 -9.26
C ASN A 16 -49.54 -22.28 -8.51
N GLY A 17 -48.37 -22.19 -9.14
CA GLY A 17 -47.96 -21.86 -10.50
C GLY A 17 -46.59 -21.17 -10.40
N LEU A 18 -45.51 -21.87 -10.77
CA LEU A 18 -44.16 -21.30 -10.87
C LEU A 18 -43.83 -21.16 -12.37
N PRO A 19 -43.42 -19.98 -12.86
CA PRO A 19 -43.27 -19.76 -14.30
C PRO A 19 -42.07 -20.55 -14.83
N SER A 20 -42.35 -21.35 -15.86
CA SER A 20 -41.39 -21.99 -16.75
C SER A 20 -40.35 -20.98 -17.23
N ARG A 21 -39.09 -21.22 -16.88
CA ARG A 21 -37.94 -20.50 -17.45
C ARG A 21 -37.88 -20.88 -18.93
N LYS A 22 -38.30 -19.96 -19.80
CA LYS A 22 -38.11 -20.05 -21.26
C LYS A 22 -36.64 -20.38 -21.52
N GLU A 23 -36.42 -21.44 -22.29
CA GLU A 23 -35.14 -21.74 -22.92
C GLU A 23 -34.76 -20.58 -23.84
N SER A 24 -34.01 -19.62 -23.28
CA SER A 24 -33.27 -18.65 -24.06
C SER A 24 -32.00 -19.34 -24.55
N SER A 25 -31.95 -19.60 -25.86
CA SER A 25 -30.76 -19.79 -26.69
C SER A 25 -29.42 -19.77 -25.93
N GLN A 26 -28.86 -20.95 -25.70
CA GLN A 26 -27.52 -21.13 -25.14
C GLN A 26 -26.47 -20.45 -26.02
N ASP A 27 -25.78 -19.45 -25.47
CA ASP A 27 -24.50 -18.97 -25.99
C ASP A 27 -23.47 -20.12 -25.91
N PRO A 28 -22.73 -20.46 -26.99
CA PRO A 28 -21.82 -21.60 -27.02
C PRO A 28 -20.51 -21.41 -26.22
N SER A 29 -20.39 -20.38 -25.37
CA SER A 29 -19.12 -20.00 -24.73
C SER A 29 -18.89 -20.55 -23.32
N VAL A 30 -19.83 -21.31 -22.74
CA VAL A 30 -19.75 -21.75 -21.33
C VAL A 30 -18.82 -22.97 -21.11
N GLY A 31 -18.22 -23.53 -22.17
CA GLY A 31 -17.33 -24.71 -22.10
C GLY A 31 -15.84 -24.49 -22.37
N ARG A 32 -15.38 -23.28 -22.74
CA ARG A 32 -13.96 -23.02 -23.09
C ARG A 32 -13.31 -22.16 -22.02
N GLY A 33 -12.38 -22.74 -21.24
CA GLY A 33 -11.59 -22.00 -20.27
C GLY A 33 -10.79 -20.86 -20.89
N THR A 34 -10.29 -19.93 -20.07
CA THR A 34 -9.72 -18.67 -20.56
C THR A 34 -8.32 -18.84 -21.14
N THR A 35 -8.10 -18.55 -22.41
CA THR A 35 -6.76 -18.60 -23.02
C THR A 35 -6.09 -17.23 -22.99
N VAL A 36 -4.85 -17.17 -22.51
CA VAL A 36 -4.01 -15.96 -22.51
C VAL A 36 -3.01 -16.08 -23.66
N THR A 37 -2.95 -15.08 -24.54
CA THR A 37 -2.03 -15.06 -25.67
C THR A 37 -1.23 -13.78 -25.67
N PHE A 38 0.06 -13.85 -25.99
CA PHE A 38 0.95 -12.71 -26.02
C PHE A 38 1.80 -12.75 -27.29
N HIS A 39 1.91 -11.59 -27.94
CA HIS A 39 2.47 -11.45 -29.28
C HIS A 39 3.46 -10.28 -29.35
N ASN A 40 4.66 -10.55 -29.87
CA ASN A 40 5.81 -9.65 -29.99
C ASN A 40 6.05 -8.80 -28.74
N ILE A 41 6.06 -9.44 -27.57
CA ILE A 41 6.33 -8.73 -26.32
C ILE A 41 7.81 -8.37 -26.25
N CYS A 42 8.11 -7.07 -26.26
CA CYS A 42 9.42 -6.55 -25.89
C CYS A 42 9.27 -5.55 -24.75
N TYR A 43 10.25 -5.51 -23.85
CA TYR A 43 10.21 -4.60 -22.71
C TYR A 43 11.58 -3.97 -22.47
N ARG A 44 11.59 -2.64 -22.38
CA ARG A 44 12.79 -1.83 -22.14
C ARG A 44 12.63 -1.04 -20.86
N VAL A 45 13.72 -0.97 -20.09
CA VAL A 45 13.79 -0.21 -18.84
C VAL A 45 14.92 0.81 -18.95
N GLU A 46 14.61 2.06 -18.68
CA GLU A 46 15.61 3.11 -18.53
C GLU A 46 16.41 2.89 -17.25
N VAL A 47 17.69 2.55 -17.38
CA VAL A 47 18.61 2.44 -16.24
C VAL A 47 19.36 3.76 -16.12
N LYS A 48 19.27 4.40 -14.96
CA LYS A 48 20.03 5.62 -14.64
C LYS A 48 21.29 5.23 -13.89
N SER A 49 22.46 5.51 -14.44
CA SER A 49 23.76 5.25 -13.81
C SER A 49 24.56 6.55 -13.66
N GLY A 50 25.37 6.64 -12.59
CA GLY A 50 26.21 7.80 -12.29
C GLY A 50 25.74 8.66 -11.10
N PHE A 51 26.62 9.58 -10.68
CA PHE A 51 26.38 10.51 -9.58
C PHE A 51 25.31 11.56 -9.96
N ILE A 52 24.63 12.15 -8.98
CA ILE A 52 23.44 13.02 -9.14
C ILE A 52 23.62 14.13 -10.21
N CYS A 53 24.83 14.65 -10.40
CA CYS A 53 25.14 15.72 -11.35
C CYS A 53 25.40 15.25 -12.81
N CYS A 54 25.74 13.96 -13.02
CA CYS A 54 26.11 13.39 -14.33
C CYS A 54 25.41 12.05 -14.58
N ARG A 55 24.08 12.00 -14.46
CA ARG A 55 23.31 10.77 -14.71
C ARG A 55 23.27 10.45 -16.20
N LYS A 56 23.92 9.36 -16.60
CA LYS A 56 23.69 8.75 -17.92
C LYS A 56 22.43 7.89 -17.85
N THR A 57 21.57 8.04 -18.84
CA THR A 57 20.38 7.20 -19.02
C THR A 57 20.70 6.20 -20.14
N THR A 58 20.57 4.92 -19.85
CA THR A 58 20.77 3.86 -20.85
C THR A 58 19.59 2.92 -20.85
N ASP A 59 19.04 2.64 -22.02
CA ASP A 59 17.94 1.71 -22.18
C ASP A 59 18.47 0.27 -22.11
N LYS A 60 18.00 -0.48 -21.12
CA LYS A 60 18.26 -1.91 -21.02
C LYS A 60 17.03 -2.68 -21.50
N GLU A 61 17.22 -3.46 -22.55
CA GLU A 61 16.19 -4.37 -23.04
C GLU A 61 16.13 -5.61 -22.15
N ILE A 62 14.99 -5.81 -21.48
CA ILE A 62 14.75 -6.88 -20.51
C ILE A 62 14.09 -8.09 -21.18
N LEU A 63 13.16 -7.86 -22.11
CA LEU A 63 12.48 -8.91 -22.86
C LEU A 63 12.56 -8.61 -24.37
N LYS A 64 12.81 -9.65 -25.17
CA LYS A 64 13.05 -9.58 -26.61
C LYS A 64 12.13 -10.55 -27.35
N ASP A 65 11.19 -9.99 -28.11
CA ASP A 65 10.27 -10.69 -29.02
C ASP A 65 9.67 -11.99 -28.47
N ILE A 66 8.96 -11.89 -27.35
CA ILE A 66 8.36 -13.03 -26.67
C ILE A 66 6.96 -13.29 -27.22
N ASN A 67 6.71 -14.54 -27.63
CA ASN A 67 5.46 -15.00 -28.26
C ASN A 67 4.97 -16.28 -27.60
N GLY A 68 3.67 -16.40 -27.32
CA GLY A 68 3.17 -17.62 -26.69
C GLY A 68 1.67 -17.66 -26.41
N VAL A 69 1.20 -18.86 -26.09
CA VAL A 69 -0.20 -19.19 -25.84
C VAL A 69 -0.29 -20.03 -24.56
N MET A 70 -0.98 -19.51 -23.55
CA MET A 70 -1.23 -20.19 -22.28
C MET A 70 -2.70 -20.58 -22.19
N ARG A 71 -2.96 -21.87 -22.28
CA ARG A 71 -4.31 -22.48 -22.22
C ARG A 71 -4.70 -22.79 -20.77
N PRO A 72 -6.00 -23.07 -20.52
CA PRO A 72 -6.46 -23.62 -19.24
C PRO A 72 -5.63 -24.82 -18.82
N GLY A 73 -5.10 -24.77 -17.60
CA GLY A 73 -4.04 -25.67 -17.17
C GLY A 73 -3.02 -24.98 -16.27
N LEU A 74 -1.98 -25.74 -15.94
CA LEU A 74 -0.86 -25.32 -15.10
C LEU A 74 0.33 -24.95 -16.00
N ASN A 75 0.53 -23.64 -16.23
CA ASN A 75 1.55 -23.09 -17.12
C ASN A 75 2.73 -22.58 -16.29
N ALA A 76 3.89 -23.22 -16.42
CA ALA A 76 5.10 -22.86 -15.69
C ALA A 76 6.05 -21.99 -16.53
N ILE A 77 6.62 -20.96 -15.92
CA ILE A 77 7.71 -20.14 -16.47
C ILE A 77 8.98 -20.44 -15.68
N LEU A 78 9.98 -21.02 -16.34
CA LEU A 78 11.24 -21.45 -15.74
C LEU A 78 12.42 -20.73 -16.42
N GLY A 79 13.49 -20.50 -15.68
CA GLY A 79 14.68 -19.83 -16.17
C GLY A 79 15.57 -19.30 -15.03
N PRO A 80 16.83 -18.95 -15.32
CA PRO A 80 17.76 -18.47 -14.30
C PRO A 80 17.34 -17.12 -13.71
N THR A 81 17.95 -16.74 -12.60
CA THR A 81 17.75 -15.41 -11.99
C THR A 81 18.11 -14.32 -12.98
N GLY A 82 17.28 -13.28 -13.09
CA GLY A 82 17.48 -12.19 -14.05
C GLY A 82 17.07 -12.49 -15.49
N SER A 83 16.49 -13.67 -15.79
CA SER A 83 16.04 -14.00 -17.15
C SER A 83 14.79 -13.26 -17.64
N GLY A 84 14.10 -12.53 -16.75
CA GLY A 84 12.88 -11.79 -17.07
C GLY A 84 11.56 -12.48 -16.72
N LYS A 85 11.57 -13.57 -15.94
CA LYS A 85 10.36 -14.32 -15.51
C LYS A 85 9.29 -13.43 -14.89
N SER A 86 9.63 -12.73 -13.81
CA SER A 86 8.69 -11.84 -13.10
C SER A 86 8.27 -10.66 -13.99
N SER A 87 9.17 -10.13 -14.83
CA SER A 87 8.84 -9.09 -15.81
C SER A 87 7.80 -9.56 -16.83
N LEU A 88 7.95 -10.77 -17.38
CA LEU A 88 6.96 -11.34 -18.30
C LEU A 88 5.63 -11.55 -17.57
N LEU A 89 5.66 -12.13 -16.36
CA LEU A 89 4.46 -12.38 -15.56
C LEU A 89 3.69 -11.08 -15.24
N ASP A 90 4.40 -10.01 -14.88
CA ASP A 90 3.83 -8.69 -14.60
C ASP A 90 3.22 -8.05 -15.85
N ILE A 91 3.83 -8.23 -17.03
CA ILE A 91 3.28 -7.76 -18.32
C ILE A 91 1.98 -8.50 -18.63
N LEU A 92 1.97 -9.84 -18.50
CA LEU A 92 0.77 -10.64 -18.72
C LEU A 92 -0.37 -10.26 -17.77
N ALA A 93 -0.04 -9.84 -16.55
CA ALA A 93 -0.99 -9.40 -15.54
C ALA A 93 -1.42 -7.92 -15.66
N ALA A 94 -0.90 -7.17 -16.64
CA ALA A 94 -1.12 -5.72 -16.79
C ALA A 94 -0.62 -4.90 -15.57
N ARG A 95 0.49 -5.35 -14.96
CA ARG A 95 1.11 -4.77 -13.76
C ARG A 95 2.47 -4.10 -14.01
N LYS A 96 2.97 -4.11 -15.25
CA LYS A 96 4.13 -3.29 -15.65
C LYS A 96 3.75 -1.90 -16.14
N ASP A 97 4.69 -0.98 -16.00
CA ASP A 97 4.64 0.33 -16.64
C ASP A 97 4.52 0.12 -18.17
N PRO A 98 3.49 0.67 -18.84
CA PRO A 98 3.38 0.59 -20.30
C PRO A 98 4.51 1.33 -21.03
N HIS A 99 5.23 2.25 -20.37
CA HIS A 99 6.41 2.86 -20.95
C HIS A 99 7.49 1.81 -21.21
N GLY A 100 7.94 1.70 -22.46
CA GLY A 100 8.94 0.71 -22.89
C GLY A 100 8.37 -0.67 -23.23
N LEU A 101 7.06 -0.89 -23.12
CA LEU A 101 6.38 -2.12 -23.54
C LEU A 101 5.93 -2.03 -25.01
N SER A 102 6.37 -2.96 -25.83
CA SER A 102 5.82 -3.20 -27.17
C SER A 102 5.18 -4.58 -27.27
N GLY A 103 4.22 -4.74 -28.17
CA GLY A 103 3.45 -5.97 -28.36
C GLY A 103 2.05 -5.93 -27.73
N HIS A 104 1.35 -7.06 -27.81
CA HIS A 104 -0.04 -7.16 -27.35
C HIS A 104 -0.28 -8.41 -26.53
N VAL A 105 -1.00 -8.26 -25.42
CA VAL A 105 -1.54 -9.37 -24.62
C VAL A 105 -3.05 -9.40 -24.82
N LEU A 106 -3.57 -10.58 -25.16
CA LEU A 106 -4.98 -10.82 -25.42
C LEU A 106 -5.50 -11.93 -24.51
N ILE A 107 -6.77 -11.85 -24.15
CA ILE A 107 -7.51 -12.81 -23.33
C ILE A 107 -8.69 -13.29 -24.15
N ASN A 108 -8.74 -14.60 -24.45
CA ASN A 108 -9.73 -15.18 -25.37
C ASN A 108 -9.79 -14.44 -26.71
N GLY A 109 -8.63 -14.02 -27.20
CA GLY A 109 -8.50 -13.20 -28.40
C GLY A 109 -8.78 -11.72 -28.18
N ALA A 110 -9.55 -11.27 -27.19
CA ALA A 110 -9.82 -9.84 -27.00
C ALA A 110 -8.68 -9.12 -26.24
N PRO A 111 -8.46 -7.80 -26.46
CA PRO A 111 -7.52 -7.03 -25.64
C PRO A 111 -7.94 -7.02 -24.16
N GLN A 112 -6.96 -6.90 -23.27
CA GLN A 112 -7.20 -6.85 -21.83
C GLN A 112 -8.19 -5.72 -21.47
N PRO A 113 -9.30 -6.02 -20.76
CA PRO A 113 -10.27 -5.00 -20.40
C PRO A 113 -9.68 -4.05 -19.34
N ALA A 114 -10.22 -2.83 -19.23
CA ALA A 114 -9.72 -1.82 -18.28
C ALA A 114 -9.79 -2.27 -16.82
N ASN A 115 -10.73 -3.16 -16.49
CA ASN A 115 -10.93 -3.78 -15.19
C ASN A 115 -10.24 -5.14 -15.06
N PHE A 116 -9.30 -5.51 -15.93
CA PHE A 116 -8.62 -6.81 -15.87
C PHE A 116 -8.03 -7.10 -14.49
N LYS A 117 -7.50 -6.07 -13.82
CA LYS A 117 -6.97 -6.15 -12.44
C LYS A 117 -7.98 -6.62 -11.39
N CYS A 118 -9.27 -6.39 -11.62
CA CYS A 118 -10.35 -6.84 -10.74
C CYS A 118 -10.84 -8.25 -11.08
N ILE A 119 -10.52 -8.74 -12.29
CA ILE A 119 -11.01 -10.03 -12.83
C ILE A 119 -9.91 -11.11 -12.74
N SER A 120 -8.64 -10.73 -12.81
CA SER A 120 -7.51 -11.62 -12.61
C SER A 120 -7.05 -11.65 -11.15
N GLY A 121 -6.54 -12.80 -10.72
CA GLY A 121 -5.83 -12.94 -9.45
C GLY A 121 -4.32 -12.87 -9.70
N TYR A 122 -3.58 -12.20 -8.82
CA TYR A 122 -2.13 -12.17 -8.90
C TYR A 122 -1.53 -12.27 -7.50
N VAL A 123 -0.74 -13.32 -7.29
CA VAL A 123 -0.03 -13.59 -6.05
C VAL A 123 1.42 -13.14 -6.24
N VAL A 124 1.81 -12.08 -5.55
CA VAL A 124 3.20 -11.59 -5.52
C VAL A 124 4.15 -12.58 -4.84
N GLN A 125 5.44 -12.47 -5.16
CA GLN A 125 6.51 -13.30 -4.59
C GLN A 125 6.53 -13.18 -3.06
N ASP A 126 6.63 -11.95 -2.56
CA ASP A 126 6.54 -11.66 -1.12
C ASP A 126 5.11 -11.75 -0.62
N ASP A 127 4.90 -12.45 0.49
CA ASP A 127 3.56 -12.60 1.06
C ASP A 127 3.07 -11.31 1.73
N VAL A 128 2.37 -10.48 0.95
CA VAL A 128 1.77 -9.23 1.42
C VAL A 128 0.40 -9.50 2.04
N VAL A 129 0.42 -9.86 3.32
CA VAL A 129 -0.79 -10.13 4.13
C VAL A 129 -0.77 -9.28 5.40
N MET A 130 -1.94 -8.81 5.87
CA MET A 130 -2.02 -8.05 7.11
C MET A 130 -1.79 -8.97 8.33
N GLY A 131 -0.63 -8.84 8.96
CA GLY A 131 -0.18 -9.72 10.05
C GLY A 131 -0.93 -9.60 11.37
N THR A 132 -1.59 -8.47 11.63
CA THR A 132 -2.32 -8.23 12.88
C THR A 132 -3.73 -8.82 12.90
N LEU A 133 -4.24 -9.21 11.73
CA LEU A 133 -5.54 -9.85 11.54
C LEU A 133 -5.41 -11.37 11.50
N THR A 134 -6.53 -12.06 11.72
CA THR A 134 -6.60 -13.52 11.51
C THR A 134 -6.67 -13.90 10.04
N VAL A 135 -6.42 -15.16 9.71
CA VAL A 135 -6.57 -15.69 8.33
C VAL A 135 -7.99 -15.42 7.80
N ARG A 136 -9.01 -15.74 8.59
CA ARG A 136 -10.42 -15.51 8.26
C ARG A 136 -10.74 -14.03 8.07
N GLU A 137 -10.17 -13.15 8.87
CA GLU A 137 -10.40 -11.70 8.77
C GLU A 137 -9.78 -11.11 7.50
N ASN A 138 -8.61 -11.58 7.09
CA ASN A 138 -8.00 -11.21 5.81
C ASN A 138 -8.91 -11.64 4.64
N PHE A 139 -9.49 -12.85 4.70
CA PHE A 139 -10.47 -13.31 3.71
C PHE A 139 -11.76 -12.48 3.71
N GLN A 140 -12.30 -12.17 4.90
CA GLN A 140 -13.48 -11.29 5.01
C GLN A 140 -13.22 -9.91 4.42
N PHE A 141 -12.04 -9.34 4.64
CA PHE A 141 -11.66 -8.05 4.08
C PHE A 141 -11.58 -8.08 2.54
N SER A 142 -10.92 -9.09 1.97
CA SER A 142 -10.86 -9.28 0.51
C SER A 142 -12.25 -9.52 -0.09
N ALA A 143 -13.05 -10.40 0.52
CA ALA A 143 -14.42 -10.69 0.08
C ALA A 143 -15.32 -9.46 0.12
N ALA A 144 -15.23 -8.66 1.19
CA ALA A 144 -16.07 -7.48 1.34
C ALA A 144 -15.80 -6.41 0.27
N LEU A 145 -14.56 -6.28 -0.20
CA LEU A 145 -14.15 -5.22 -1.11
C LEU A 145 -14.15 -5.62 -2.58
N ARG A 146 -13.88 -6.90 -2.88
CA ARG A 146 -13.72 -7.38 -4.25
C ARG A 146 -14.94 -8.13 -4.80
N LEU A 147 -15.82 -8.66 -3.94
CA LEU A 147 -17.07 -9.25 -4.40
C LEU A 147 -18.15 -8.17 -4.62
N PRO A 148 -19.06 -8.35 -5.60
CA PRO A 148 -20.18 -7.45 -5.82
C PRO A 148 -21.05 -7.27 -4.57
N MET A 149 -21.62 -6.08 -4.42
CA MET A 149 -22.55 -5.75 -3.33
C MET A 149 -23.87 -6.54 -3.40
N SER A 150 -24.19 -7.14 -4.55
CA SER A 150 -25.35 -8.03 -4.73
C SER A 150 -25.22 -9.35 -3.98
N VAL A 151 -24.00 -9.81 -3.71
CA VAL A 151 -23.73 -11.05 -2.98
C VAL A 151 -24.05 -10.84 -1.50
N LYS A 152 -24.93 -11.68 -0.94
CA LYS A 152 -25.36 -11.58 0.47
C LYS A 152 -24.18 -11.91 1.40
N GLU A 153 -24.13 -11.28 2.58
CA GLU A 153 -23.06 -11.53 3.55
C GLU A 153 -22.97 -13.00 4.01
N ARG A 154 -24.10 -13.72 4.04
CA ARG A 154 -24.11 -15.17 4.31
C ARG A 154 -23.37 -15.96 3.24
N GLU A 155 -23.65 -15.68 1.98
CA GLU A 155 -23.00 -16.33 0.83
C GLU A 155 -21.50 -16.00 0.79
N LYS A 156 -21.11 -14.76 1.13
CA LYS A 156 -19.69 -14.40 1.30
C LYS A 156 -19.00 -15.25 2.37
N LYS A 157 -19.65 -15.47 3.52
CA LYS A 157 -19.10 -16.31 4.60
C LYS A 157 -18.97 -17.77 4.18
N GLU A 158 -20.02 -18.33 3.55
CA GLU A 158 -20.00 -19.71 3.04
C GLU A 158 -18.86 -19.92 2.04
N ARG A 159 -18.63 -18.95 1.14
CA ARG A 159 -17.50 -18.96 0.19
C ARG A 159 -16.14 -18.88 0.88
N ILE A 160 -16.01 -18.07 1.93
CA ILE A 160 -14.78 -17.99 2.74
C ILE A 160 -14.50 -19.33 3.43
N ASP A 161 -15.53 -19.96 4.01
CA ASP A 161 -15.40 -21.27 4.68
C ASP A 161 -15.00 -22.37 3.70
N GLN A 162 -15.57 -22.35 2.49
CA GLN A 162 -15.18 -23.25 1.41
C GLN A 162 -13.69 -23.07 1.05
N ILE A 163 -13.23 -21.85 0.85
CA ILE A 163 -11.83 -21.56 0.51
C ILE A 163 -10.88 -21.99 1.64
N ILE A 164 -11.23 -21.72 2.91
CA ILE A 164 -10.45 -22.16 4.07
C ILE A 164 -10.28 -23.69 4.04
N LYS A 165 -11.34 -24.43 3.72
CA LYS A 165 -11.32 -25.89 3.64
C LYS A 165 -10.49 -26.38 2.44
N GLU A 166 -10.68 -25.78 1.27
CA GLU A 166 -9.93 -26.14 0.05
C GLU A 166 -8.43 -25.92 0.19
N LEU A 167 -8.03 -24.85 0.87
CA LEU A 167 -6.62 -24.51 1.15
C LEU A 167 -6.04 -25.29 2.33
N GLY A 168 -6.85 -26.06 3.07
CA GLY A 168 -6.41 -26.77 4.26
C GLY A 168 -5.95 -25.84 5.38
N LEU A 169 -6.65 -24.72 5.57
CA LEU A 169 -6.37 -23.69 6.58
C LEU A 169 -7.32 -23.76 7.79
N THR A 170 -8.17 -24.79 7.88
CA THR A 170 -9.21 -24.92 8.92
C THR A 170 -8.67 -24.80 10.35
N LYS A 171 -7.48 -25.36 10.62
CA LYS A 171 -6.86 -25.32 11.96
C LYS A 171 -6.36 -23.93 12.36
N VAL A 172 -6.04 -23.08 11.39
CA VAL A 172 -5.43 -21.75 11.60
C VAL A 172 -6.34 -20.60 11.15
N ALA A 173 -7.62 -20.90 10.84
CA ALA A 173 -8.56 -19.94 10.31
C ALA A 173 -8.73 -18.71 11.22
N ASP A 174 -8.77 -18.93 12.53
CA ASP A 174 -8.96 -17.88 13.54
C ASP A 174 -7.66 -17.49 14.25
N SER A 175 -6.51 -17.99 13.76
CA SER A 175 -5.18 -17.61 14.23
C SER A 175 -4.70 -16.33 13.52
N LYS A 176 -3.98 -15.46 14.24
CA LYS A 176 -3.31 -14.29 13.65
C LYS A 176 -2.25 -14.71 12.64
N VAL A 177 -2.19 -14.02 11.51
CA VAL A 177 -1.17 -14.30 10.48
C VAL A 177 0.24 -14.04 11.00
N GLY A 178 0.40 -13.04 11.87
CA GLY A 178 1.68 -12.69 12.50
C GLY A 178 2.44 -11.62 11.72
N THR A 179 3.28 -10.90 12.45
CA THR A 179 4.21 -9.90 11.91
C THR A 179 5.65 -10.37 12.14
N GLN A 180 6.64 -9.57 11.77
CA GLN A 180 8.04 -9.86 12.12
C GLN A 180 8.27 -9.87 13.63
N PHE A 181 7.44 -9.15 14.39
CA PHE A 181 7.55 -9.01 15.85
C PHE A 181 6.58 -9.91 16.61
N ILE A 182 5.50 -10.35 15.98
CA ILE A 182 4.45 -11.17 16.59
C ILE A 182 4.40 -12.51 15.86
N ARG A 183 4.69 -13.59 16.59
CA ARG A 183 4.57 -14.95 16.06
C ARG A 183 3.14 -15.20 15.55
N GLY A 184 3.02 -15.77 14.35
CA GLY A 184 1.75 -16.15 13.77
C GLY A 184 1.81 -17.50 13.07
N VAL A 185 1.11 -17.63 11.95
CA VAL A 185 1.03 -18.86 11.15
C VAL A 185 2.36 -19.20 10.49
N SER A 186 2.53 -20.46 10.08
CA SER A 186 3.72 -20.90 9.34
C SER A 186 3.85 -20.22 7.97
N GLY A 187 5.07 -20.21 7.40
CA GLY A 187 5.31 -19.63 6.07
C GLY A 187 4.42 -20.22 4.97
N GLY A 188 4.21 -21.54 4.99
CA GLY A 188 3.31 -22.23 4.06
C GLY A 188 1.83 -21.89 4.25
N GLU A 189 1.38 -21.72 5.49
CA GLU A 189 0.01 -21.26 5.78
C GLU A 189 -0.18 -19.80 5.36
N ARG A 190 0.82 -18.95 5.56
CA ARG A 190 0.82 -17.57 5.10
C ARG A 190 0.76 -17.50 3.57
N LYS A 191 1.53 -18.32 2.85
CA LYS A 191 1.50 -18.39 1.38
C LYS A 191 0.14 -18.84 0.87
N ARG A 192 -0.45 -19.87 1.48
CA ARG A 192 -1.82 -20.33 1.17
C ARG A 192 -2.86 -19.27 1.49
N THR A 193 -2.70 -18.51 2.57
CA THR A 193 -3.56 -17.35 2.88
C THR A 193 -3.46 -16.28 1.79
N ASN A 194 -2.26 -15.97 1.32
CA ASN A 194 -2.06 -15.01 0.23
C ASN A 194 -2.75 -15.47 -1.07
N ILE A 195 -2.58 -16.74 -1.45
CA ILE A 195 -3.30 -17.35 -2.57
C ILE A 195 -4.82 -17.25 -2.35
N GLY A 196 -5.31 -17.62 -1.17
CA GLY A 196 -6.73 -17.60 -0.83
C GLY A 196 -7.38 -16.22 -0.96
N MET A 197 -6.68 -15.14 -0.60
CA MET A 197 -7.19 -13.78 -0.76
C MET A 197 -7.48 -13.43 -2.22
N GLU A 198 -6.69 -13.97 -3.16
CA GLU A 198 -6.89 -13.81 -4.60
C GLU A 198 -7.94 -14.78 -5.18
N LEU A 199 -8.14 -15.93 -4.55
CA LEU A 199 -9.14 -16.92 -4.99
C LEU A 199 -10.58 -16.55 -4.63
N ILE A 200 -10.78 -15.64 -3.68
CA ILE A 200 -12.13 -15.22 -3.26
C ILE A 200 -12.95 -14.70 -4.43
N THR A 201 -12.34 -14.00 -5.38
CA THR A 201 -13.04 -13.49 -6.57
C THR A 201 -13.33 -14.55 -7.63
N ASP A 202 -12.88 -15.80 -7.42
CA ASP A 202 -12.91 -16.89 -8.41
C ASP A 202 -12.39 -16.44 -9.80
N PRO A 203 -11.11 -16.00 -9.87
CA PRO A 203 -10.56 -15.46 -11.10
C PRO A 203 -10.38 -16.58 -12.14
N ALA A 204 -10.71 -16.28 -13.40
CA ALA A 204 -10.52 -17.20 -14.52
C ALA A 204 -9.04 -17.40 -14.86
N VAL A 205 -8.22 -16.38 -14.61
CA VAL A 205 -6.76 -16.40 -14.78
C VAL A 205 -6.09 -16.03 -13.46
N LEU A 206 -5.19 -16.90 -13.00
CA LEU A 206 -4.43 -16.72 -11.76
C LEU A 206 -2.93 -16.68 -12.09
N PHE A 207 -2.29 -15.57 -11.73
CA PHE A 207 -0.85 -15.39 -11.84
C PHE A 207 -0.18 -15.60 -10.48
N LEU A 208 0.93 -16.32 -10.42
CA LEU A 208 1.72 -16.45 -9.18
C LEU A 208 3.20 -16.25 -9.44
N ASP A 209 3.81 -15.28 -8.78
CA ASP A 209 5.25 -15.08 -8.84
C ASP A 209 5.91 -15.94 -7.75
N GLU A 210 6.72 -16.90 -8.19
CA GLU A 210 7.47 -17.85 -7.38
C GLU A 210 6.73 -18.39 -6.15
N PRO A 211 5.62 -19.13 -6.34
CA PRO A 211 4.75 -19.55 -5.23
C PRO A 211 5.40 -20.55 -4.27
N THR A 212 6.55 -21.12 -4.62
CA THR A 212 7.30 -22.12 -3.83
C THR A 212 8.50 -21.55 -3.09
N THR A 213 8.87 -20.29 -3.32
CA THR A 213 10.05 -19.69 -2.69
C THR A 213 9.85 -19.54 -1.19
N GLY A 214 10.86 -19.95 -0.41
CA GLY A 214 10.82 -19.90 1.06
C GLY A 214 9.97 -21.00 1.72
N LEU A 215 9.52 -22.01 0.96
CA LEU A 215 8.79 -23.18 1.48
C LEU A 215 9.69 -24.41 1.51
N ASP A 216 9.46 -25.30 2.49
CA ASP A 216 10.02 -26.64 2.44
C ASP A 216 9.39 -27.46 1.29
N ALA A 217 10.09 -28.49 0.84
CA ALA A 217 9.68 -29.24 -0.34
C ALA A 217 8.31 -29.92 -0.22
N SER A 218 7.92 -30.35 0.98
CA SER A 218 6.63 -31.01 1.20
C SER A 218 5.48 -30.00 1.07
N THR A 219 5.65 -28.83 1.67
CA THR A 219 4.69 -27.73 1.60
C THR A 219 4.60 -27.14 0.20
N ALA A 220 5.74 -26.97 -0.49
CA ALA A 220 5.76 -26.54 -1.89
C ALA A 220 4.96 -27.49 -2.79
N ASN A 221 5.15 -28.80 -2.64
CA ASN A 221 4.39 -29.80 -3.40
C ASN A 221 2.88 -29.74 -3.09
N ALA A 222 2.51 -29.55 -1.82
CA ALA A 222 1.10 -29.40 -1.42
C ALA A 222 0.44 -28.17 -2.07
N VAL A 223 1.15 -27.04 -2.14
CA VAL A 223 0.67 -25.82 -2.83
C VAL A 223 0.47 -26.08 -4.33
N LEU A 224 1.40 -26.77 -4.99
CA LEU A 224 1.30 -27.05 -6.42
C LEU A 224 0.22 -28.09 -6.76
N LEU A 225 0.00 -29.09 -5.88
CA LEU A 225 -1.12 -30.02 -6.02
C LEU A 225 -2.48 -29.33 -5.88
N LEU A 226 -2.59 -28.34 -4.99
CA LEU A 226 -3.75 -27.47 -4.89
C LEU A 226 -3.96 -26.70 -6.20
N LEU A 227 -2.93 -26.03 -6.72
CA LEU A 227 -3.02 -25.31 -8.01
C LEU A 227 -3.40 -26.26 -9.15
N LYS A 228 -2.85 -27.47 -9.19
CA LYS A 228 -3.22 -28.48 -10.20
C LYS A 228 -4.68 -28.89 -10.09
N ARG A 229 -5.23 -29.01 -8.88
CA ARG A 229 -6.65 -29.30 -8.68
C ARG A 229 -7.54 -28.17 -9.22
N MET A 230 -7.12 -26.93 -8.99
CA MET A 230 -7.81 -25.74 -9.49
C MET A 230 -7.72 -25.61 -11.01
N SER A 231 -6.59 -25.93 -11.63
CA SER A 231 -6.47 -25.87 -13.09
C SER A 231 -7.38 -26.90 -13.78
N LYS A 232 -7.59 -28.08 -13.17
CA LYS A 232 -8.56 -29.08 -13.64
C LYS A 232 -10.01 -28.59 -13.65
N GLN A 233 -10.34 -27.52 -12.91
CA GLN A 233 -11.66 -26.87 -12.94
C GLN A 233 -11.80 -25.89 -14.11
N GLY A 234 -10.84 -25.84 -15.05
CA GLY A 234 -10.88 -24.96 -16.22
C GLY A 234 -10.22 -23.60 -16.01
N LYS A 235 -9.49 -23.41 -14.91
CA LYS A 235 -8.73 -22.17 -14.62
C LYS A 235 -7.39 -22.17 -15.35
N THR A 236 -6.97 -20.98 -15.77
CA THR A 236 -5.66 -20.76 -16.36
C THR A 236 -4.71 -20.24 -15.29
N ILE A 237 -3.78 -21.10 -14.89
CA ILE A 237 -2.81 -20.77 -13.84
C ILE A 237 -1.46 -20.58 -14.50
N ILE A 238 -0.86 -19.42 -14.29
CA ILE A 238 0.43 -19.04 -14.86
C ILE A 238 1.34 -18.66 -13.69
N PHE A 239 2.49 -19.30 -13.58
CA PHE A 239 3.39 -19.03 -12.47
C PHE A 239 4.85 -19.15 -12.87
N SER A 240 5.69 -18.32 -12.25
CA SER A 240 7.13 -18.46 -12.31
C SER A 240 7.58 -19.48 -11.24
N ILE A 241 8.61 -20.26 -11.55
CA ILE A 241 9.21 -21.18 -10.57
C ILE A 241 10.72 -21.26 -10.78
N HIS A 242 11.46 -21.44 -9.69
CA HIS A 242 12.90 -21.61 -9.69
C HIS A 242 13.23 -23.02 -9.16
N GLN A 243 14.01 -23.79 -9.92
CA GLN A 243 14.50 -25.14 -9.55
C GLN A 243 13.42 -26.05 -8.90
N PRO A 244 12.34 -26.40 -9.61
CA PRO A 244 11.33 -27.30 -9.07
C PRO A 244 11.84 -28.74 -8.98
N ARG A 245 11.47 -29.44 -7.90
CA ARG A 245 11.65 -30.90 -7.80
C ARG A 245 10.90 -31.63 -8.91
N TYR A 246 11.39 -32.80 -9.29
CA TYR A 246 10.75 -33.66 -10.28
C TYR A 246 9.25 -33.93 -10.03
N SER A 247 8.86 -34.14 -8.76
CA SER A 247 7.45 -34.33 -8.38
C SER A 247 6.55 -33.15 -8.75
N ILE A 248 7.08 -31.92 -8.69
CA ILE A 248 6.39 -30.69 -9.08
C ILE A 248 6.43 -30.53 -10.60
N PHE A 249 7.59 -30.78 -11.23
CA PHE A 249 7.76 -30.67 -12.68
C PHE A 249 6.73 -31.51 -13.46
N ARG A 250 6.47 -32.74 -13.00
CA ARG A 250 5.46 -33.64 -13.60
C ARG A 250 4.03 -33.08 -13.61
N LEU A 251 3.72 -32.08 -12.79
CA LEU A 251 2.39 -31.50 -12.71
C LEU A 251 2.13 -30.48 -13.82
N PHE A 252 3.18 -29.95 -14.46
CA PHE A 252 3.07 -28.89 -15.45
C PHE A 252 2.38 -29.39 -16.73
N ASP A 253 1.45 -28.60 -17.24
CA ASP A 253 0.81 -28.86 -18.53
C ASP A 253 1.65 -28.22 -19.65
N ASN A 254 2.05 -26.96 -19.46
CA ASN A 254 2.93 -26.24 -20.38
C ASN A 254 4.15 -25.69 -19.65
N LEU A 255 5.27 -25.63 -20.37
CA LEU A 255 6.54 -25.08 -19.90
C LEU A 255 6.97 -23.94 -20.83
N THR A 256 7.38 -22.83 -20.24
CA THR A 256 8.04 -21.71 -20.92
C THR A 256 9.42 -21.52 -20.32
N LEU A 257 10.47 -21.65 -21.14
CA LEU A 257 11.86 -21.42 -20.75
C LEU A 257 12.31 -20.04 -21.21
N LEU A 258 12.82 -19.24 -20.27
CA LEU A 258 13.35 -17.91 -20.51
C LEU A 258 14.80 -17.80 -20.07
N ALA A 259 15.65 -17.21 -20.93
CA ALA A 259 17.03 -16.85 -20.60
C ALA A 259 17.38 -15.52 -21.26
N ALA A 260 18.08 -14.64 -20.54
CA ALA A 260 18.51 -13.33 -21.04
C ALA A 260 17.41 -12.52 -21.78
N GLY A 261 16.16 -12.64 -21.34
CA GLY A 261 15.02 -11.94 -21.95
C GLY A 261 14.47 -12.58 -23.24
N ARG A 262 15.02 -13.70 -23.70
CA ARG A 262 14.58 -14.45 -24.88
C ARG A 262 13.85 -15.73 -24.47
N MET A 263 13.01 -16.23 -25.37
CA MET A 263 12.30 -17.51 -25.20
C MET A 263 13.11 -18.64 -25.84
N LEU A 264 13.39 -19.67 -25.04
CA LEU A 264 14.17 -20.84 -25.48
C LEU A 264 13.31 -22.06 -25.79
N TYR A 265 12.14 -22.12 -25.16
CA TYR A 265 11.13 -23.15 -25.41
C TYR A 265 9.80 -22.66 -24.90
N HIS A 266 8.73 -22.95 -25.64
CA HIS A 266 7.36 -22.81 -25.16
C HIS A 266 6.51 -23.89 -25.81
N GLY A 267 5.87 -24.70 -24.97
CA GLY A 267 5.07 -25.85 -25.40
C GLY A 267 4.72 -26.78 -24.23
N PRO A 268 4.25 -28.01 -24.52
CA PRO A 268 3.97 -29.01 -23.50
C PRO A 268 5.19 -29.34 -22.66
N ALA A 269 5.03 -29.49 -21.35
CA ALA A 269 6.16 -29.76 -20.45
C ALA A 269 6.79 -31.15 -20.68
N GLN A 270 5.97 -32.13 -21.08
CA GLN A 270 6.39 -33.51 -21.30
C GLN A 270 7.31 -33.64 -22.52
N ASN A 271 7.05 -32.86 -23.58
CA ASN A 271 7.80 -32.90 -24.83
C ASN A 271 9.10 -32.08 -24.78
N ALA A 272 9.32 -31.32 -23.71
CA ALA A 272 10.50 -30.47 -23.58
C ALA A 272 11.80 -31.30 -23.65
N ILE A 273 11.83 -32.48 -23.01
CA ILE A 273 13.01 -33.36 -23.02
C ILE A 273 13.35 -33.83 -24.45
N GLU A 274 12.33 -34.22 -25.22
CA GLU A 274 12.49 -34.65 -26.61
C GLU A 274 13.00 -33.51 -27.50
N TYR A 275 12.51 -32.29 -27.27
CA TYR A 275 13.02 -31.10 -27.98
C TYR A 275 14.51 -30.88 -27.70
N PHE A 276 14.93 -30.87 -26.43
CA PHE A 276 16.35 -30.71 -26.08
C PHE A 276 17.24 -31.82 -26.63
N LYS A 277 16.72 -33.06 -26.69
CA LYS A 277 17.41 -34.18 -27.35
C LYS A 277 17.60 -33.94 -28.85
N SER A 278 16.61 -33.36 -29.53
CA SER A 278 16.69 -33.07 -30.98
C SER A 278 17.73 -32.00 -31.35
N ILE A 279 18.06 -31.10 -30.41
CA ILE A 279 19.10 -30.08 -30.59
C ILE A 279 20.47 -30.52 -30.05
N GLY A 280 20.61 -31.78 -29.62
CA GLY A 280 21.89 -32.37 -29.22
C GLY A 280 22.18 -32.39 -27.72
N TYR A 281 21.23 -32.02 -26.86
CA TYR A 281 21.38 -32.10 -25.40
C TYR A 281 20.59 -33.28 -24.85
N GLU A 282 21.28 -34.33 -24.41
CA GLU A 282 20.66 -35.50 -23.79
C GLU A 282 20.62 -35.35 -22.25
N CYS A 283 19.45 -35.60 -21.67
CA CYS A 283 19.29 -35.64 -20.23
C CYS A 283 19.75 -37.00 -19.70
N GLU A 284 20.68 -37.01 -18.74
CA GLU A 284 21.14 -38.24 -18.09
C GLU A 284 19.98 -38.98 -17.40
N PRO A 285 20.01 -40.33 -17.38
CA PRO A 285 19.05 -41.11 -16.61
C PRO A 285 19.11 -40.71 -15.13
N TYR A 286 17.93 -40.54 -14.51
CA TYR A 286 17.77 -40.14 -13.09
C TYR A 286 18.06 -38.69 -12.74
N ASN A 287 18.49 -37.85 -13.69
CA ASN A 287 18.58 -36.41 -13.43
C ASN A 287 17.20 -35.74 -13.51
N ASN A 288 17.00 -34.67 -12.74
CA ASN A 288 15.76 -33.91 -12.76
C ASN A 288 15.71 -33.06 -14.06
N PRO A 289 14.70 -33.23 -14.93
CA PRO A 289 14.61 -32.48 -16.18
C PRO A 289 14.63 -30.96 -16.00
N ALA A 290 14.04 -30.47 -14.91
CA ALA A 290 14.02 -29.04 -14.63
C ALA A 290 15.41 -28.48 -14.29
N ASP A 291 16.24 -29.26 -13.61
CA ASP A 291 17.62 -28.89 -13.29
C ASP A 291 18.48 -28.99 -14.55
N PHE A 292 18.32 -30.08 -15.32
CA PHE A 292 18.94 -30.24 -16.65
C PHE A 292 18.68 -29.05 -17.58
N PHE A 293 17.44 -28.56 -17.68
CA PHE A 293 17.16 -27.37 -18.52
C PHE A 293 17.91 -26.13 -18.04
N LEU A 294 18.02 -25.94 -16.71
CA LEU A 294 18.75 -24.80 -16.16
C LEU A 294 20.27 -24.93 -16.36
N ASP A 295 20.81 -26.14 -16.24
CA ASP A 295 22.24 -26.42 -16.45
C ASP A 295 22.63 -26.19 -17.93
N VAL A 296 21.78 -26.62 -18.87
CA VAL A 296 21.96 -26.34 -20.30
C VAL A 296 21.94 -24.83 -20.57
N ILE A 297 21.04 -24.08 -19.91
CA ILE A 297 20.93 -22.63 -20.08
C ILE A 297 22.13 -21.89 -19.48
N ASN A 298 22.64 -22.36 -18.34
CA ASN A 298 23.77 -21.75 -17.64
C ASN A 298 25.12 -22.12 -18.27
N GLY A 299 25.16 -23.15 -19.12
CA GLY A 299 26.39 -23.64 -19.76
C GLY A 299 27.15 -24.69 -18.95
N ASP A 300 26.56 -25.20 -17.86
CA ASP A 300 27.19 -26.13 -16.90
C ASP A 300 27.05 -27.62 -17.31
N SER A 301 26.38 -27.91 -18.43
CA SER A 301 26.18 -29.29 -18.88
C SER A 301 27.50 -29.96 -19.29
N THR A 302 27.68 -31.24 -18.93
CA THR A 302 28.86 -32.08 -19.22
C THR A 302 29.24 -32.15 -20.71
N ALA A 303 28.28 -31.94 -21.62
CA ALA A 303 28.51 -31.82 -23.06
C ALA A 303 29.24 -30.50 -23.48
N VAL A 304 29.13 -29.44 -22.66
CA VAL A 304 29.81 -28.15 -22.86
C VAL A 304 31.12 -28.11 -22.07
N ALA A 305 31.18 -28.74 -20.89
CA ALA A 305 32.41 -28.84 -20.10
C ALA A 305 33.55 -29.59 -20.81
N SER A 306 33.23 -30.54 -21.70
CA SER A 306 34.21 -31.24 -22.55
C SER A 306 34.79 -30.36 -23.68
N SER A 307 34.29 -29.13 -23.86
CA SER A 307 34.76 -28.21 -24.92
C SER A 307 35.35 -26.88 -24.41
N LYS A 308 35.46 -26.62 -23.09
CA LYS A 308 36.09 -25.38 -22.59
C LYS A 308 36.82 -25.53 -21.25
N ALA A 309 38.16 -25.53 -21.31
CA ALA A 309 38.99 -24.83 -20.35
C ALA A 309 39.04 -23.35 -20.78
N ASP A 310 38.88 -22.43 -19.82
CA ASP A 310 38.98 -20.97 -19.95
C ASP A 310 37.83 -20.22 -20.66
N ALA A 311 36.92 -19.60 -19.88
CA ALA A 311 36.44 -18.21 -20.04
C ALA A 311 35.10 -17.96 -19.31
N ASP A 312 35.14 -17.19 -18.22
CA ASP A 312 33.99 -16.80 -17.40
C ASP A 312 33.14 -15.66 -18.01
N LEU A 313 31.82 -15.75 -17.77
CA LEU A 313 30.77 -14.71 -17.81
C LEU A 313 30.34 -14.08 -19.14
N ALA A 314 31.17 -14.01 -20.19
CA ALA A 314 30.75 -13.43 -21.49
C ALA A 314 29.97 -14.41 -22.40
N VAL A 315 29.96 -15.71 -22.06
CA VAL A 315 29.46 -16.81 -22.90
C VAL A 315 27.94 -17.05 -22.76
N ASN A 316 27.32 -16.64 -21.64
CA ASN A 316 25.90 -16.97 -21.39
C ASN A 316 24.93 -16.25 -22.34
N CYS A 317 25.29 -15.05 -22.85
CA CYS A 317 24.47 -14.36 -23.83
C CYS A 317 24.51 -15.04 -25.20
N THR A 318 25.66 -15.57 -25.62
CA THR A 318 25.80 -16.19 -26.94
C THR A 318 25.11 -17.55 -26.98
N LEU A 319 25.20 -18.36 -25.92
CA LEU A 319 24.50 -19.65 -25.84
C LEU A 319 22.97 -19.48 -25.83
N ALA A 320 22.46 -18.52 -25.04
CA ALA A 320 21.03 -18.21 -25.00
C ALA A 320 20.50 -17.71 -26.36
N GLU A 321 21.34 -17.02 -27.14
CA GLU A 321 21.00 -16.59 -28.51
C GLU A 321 20.91 -17.78 -29.47
N THR A 322 21.90 -18.68 -29.46
CA THR A 322 21.87 -19.90 -30.27
C THR A 322 20.66 -20.77 -29.96
N LEU A 323 20.35 -20.99 -28.68
CA LEU A 323 19.17 -21.76 -28.25
C LEU A 323 17.84 -21.09 -28.67
N ALA A 324 17.77 -19.76 -28.63
CA ALA A 324 16.59 -19.01 -29.08
C ALA A 324 16.40 -19.10 -30.62
N GLU A 325 17.49 -19.15 -31.39
CA GLU A 325 17.44 -19.35 -32.84
C GLU A 325 16.95 -20.77 -33.20
N HIS A 326 17.45 -21.79 -32.50
CA HIS A 326 16.94 -23.15 -32.64
C HIS A 326 15.43 -23.22 -32.33
N TYR A 327 14.97 -22.55 -31.26
CA TYR A 327 13.54 -22.49 -30.95
C TYR A 327 12.75 -21.79 -32.05
N SER A 328 13.25 -20.67 -32.57
CA SER A 328 12.59 -19.90 -33.63
C SER A 328 12.44 -20.68 -34.95
N SER A 329 13.34 -21.64 -35.21
CA SER A 329 13.26 -22.53 -36.38
C SER A 329 12.40 -23.78 -36.14
N SER A 330 12.09 -24.11 -34.88
CA SER A 330 11.36 -25.31 -34.49
C SER A 330 9.89 -25.34 -34.93
N THR A 331 9.30 -26.54 -34.95
CA THR A 331 7.87 -26.76 -35.21
C THR A 331 7.00 -26.07 -34.17
N TYR A 332 7.38 -26.11 -32.89
CA TYR A 332 6.66 -25.49 -31.78
C TYR A 332 6.45 -23.98 -31.96
N TYR A 333 7.49 -23.27 -32.40
CA TYR A 333 7.38 -21.83 -32.67
C TYR A 333 6.46 -21.54 -33.86
N ARG A 334 6.56 -22.33 -34.95
CA ARG A 334 5.69 -22.19 -36.14
C ARG A 334 4.22 -22.42 -35.81
N GLU A 335 3.91 -23.47 -35.03
CA GLU A 335 2.55 -23.76 -34.58
C GLU A 335 1.99 -22.63 -33.71
N THR A 336 2.78 -22.16 -32.73
CA THR A 336 2.40 -21.05 -31.86
C THR A 336 2.13 -19.78 -32.67
N LYS A 337 3.00 -19.46 -33.63
CA LYS A 337 2.85 -18.30 -34.51
C LYS A 337 1.62 -18.40 -35.42
N ALA A 338 1.32 -19.59 -35.94
CA ALA A 338 0.11 -19.83 -36.74
C ALA A 338 -1.17 -19.60 -35.90
N ILE A 339 -1.20 -20.09 -34.66
CA ILE A 339 -2.32 -19.85 -33.72
C ILE A 339 -2.48 -18.34 -33.45
N LEU A 340 -1.38 -17.64 -33.17
CA LEU A 340 -1.39 -16.20 -32.89
C LEU A 340 -1.86 -15.38 -34.11
N GLN A 341 -1.43 -15.74 -35.32
CA GLN A 341 -1.87 -15.09 -36.55
C GLN A 341 -3.38 -15.25 -36.77
N ASN A 342 -3.93 -16.45 -36.57
CA ASN A 342 -5.38 -16.69 -36.67
C ASN A 342 -6.19 -15.80 -35.71
N ILE A 343 -5.74 -15.69 -34.45
CA ILE A 343 -6.39 -14.85 -33.42
C ILE A 343 -6.27 -13.35 -33.79
N SER A 344 -5.14 -12.92 -34.33
CA SER A 344 -4.93 -11.53 -34.76
C SER A 344 -5.84 -11.10 -35.91
N LEU A 345 -6.14 -12.02 -36.84
CA LEU A 345 -7.01 -11.78 -37.99
C LEU A 345 -8.49 -11.63 -37.58
N GLU A 346 -8.95 -12.41 -36.60
CA GLU A 346 -10.29 -12.26 -36.04
C GLU A 346 -10.49 -10.91 -35.33
N ASN A 347 -9.42 -10.37 -34.72
CA ASN A 347 -9.46 -9.12 -33.97
C ASN A 347 -9.53 -7.85 -34.81
N LYS A 348 -8.96 -7.83 -36.03
CA LYS A 348 -9.04 -6.65 -36.91
C LYS A 348 -10.47 -6.22 -37.22
N LYS A 349 -11.47 -7.08 -36.99
CA LYS A 349 -12.91 -6.79 -37.16
C LYS A 349 -13.59 -6.17 -35.93
N LYS A 350 -12.97 -6.10 -34.74
CA LYS A 350 -13.65 -5.75 -33.47
C LYS A 350 -13.04 -4.62 -32.62
N VAL A 351 -12.06 -3.87 -33.11
CA VAL A 351 -11.43 -2.82 -32.28
C VAL A 351 -12.25 -1.52 -32.29
N LYS A 352 -13.21 -1.39 -31.37
CA LYS A 352 -13.69 -0.09 -30.88
C LYS A 352 -12.88 0.30 -29.64
N THR A 353 -12.22 1.44 -29.71
CA THR A 353 -11.44 2.03 -28.61
C THR A 353 -12.36 2.39 -27.44
N ILE A 354 -12.47 1.49 -26.45
CA ILE A 354 -13.21 1.78 -25.22
C ILE A 354 -12.30 2.61 -24.30
N CYS A 355 -12.77 3.81 -23.99
CA CYS A 355 -12.17 4.69 -22.99
C CYS A 355 -12.08 3.94 -21.64
N ARG A 356 -10.85 3.78 -21.13
CA ARG A 356 -10.53 2.94 -19.97
C ARG A 356 -10.97 3.60 -18.66
N GLN A 357 -12.16 3.28 -18.18
CA GLN A 357 -12.59 3.64 -16.82
C GLN A 357 -12.37 2.46 -15.86
N LEU A 358 -11.57 2.68 -14.81
CA LEU A 358 -11.42 1.76 -13.69
C LEU A 358 -12.75 1.68 -12.94
N THR A 359 -13.53 0.63 -13.22
CA THR A 359 -14.78 0.37 -12.51
C THR A 359 -14.47 -0.53 -11.33
N TYR A 360 -14.42 0.04 -10.13
CA TYR A 360 -14.32 -0.73 -8.88
C TYR A 360 -15.62 -1.48 -8.63
N THR A 361 -15.52 -2.69 -8.07
CA THR A 361 -16.69 -3.55 -7.78
C THR A 361 -17.61 -2.98 -6.71
N THR A 362 -17.06 -2.21 -5.76
CA THR A 362 -17.77 -1.68 -4.58
C THR A 362 -17.80 -0.15 -4.54
N SER A 363 -18.77 0.40 -3.80
CA SER A 363 -18.95 1.85 -3.65
C SER A 363 -17.92 2.47 -2.70
N PHE A 364 -17.69 3.78 -2.82
CA PHE A 364 -16.71 4.51 -2.01
C PHE A 364 -16.97 4.41 -0.50
N PHE A 365 -18.22 4.60 -0.05
CA PHE A 365 -18.56 4.53 1.37
C PHE A 365 -18.41 3.12 1.96
N HIS A 366 -18.70 2.10 1.16
CA HIS A 366 -18.46 0.71 1.56
C HIS A 366 -16.97 0.43 1.72
N GLN A 367 -16.14 0.90 0.78
CA GLN A 367 -14.69 0.82 0.88
C GLN A 367 -14.16 1.53 2.12
N LEU A 368 -14.59 2.78 2.34
CA LEU A 368 -14.22 3.59 3.51
C LEU A 368 -14.58 2.86 4.81
N LYS A 369 -15.80 2.34 4.96
CA LYS A 369 -16.23 1.61 6.16
C LYS A 369 -15.32 0.42 6.48
N TRP A 370 -14.99 -0.41 5.49
CA TRP A 370 -14.18 -1.61 5.70
C TRP A 370 -12.71 -1.29 5.94
N VAL A 371 -12.14 -0.34 5.21
CA VAL A 371 -10.75 0.08 5.41
C VAL A 371 -10.59 0.79 6.75
N SER A 372 -11.53 1.66 7.15
CA SER A 372 -11.55 2.26 8.50
C SER A 372 -11.68 1.19 9.57
N LYS A 373 -12.65 0.27 9.47
CA LYS A 373 -12.83 -0.82 10.44
C LYS A 373 -11.56 -1.64 10.62
N ARG A 374 -10.90 -2.02 9.51
CA ARG A 374 -9.62 -2.74 9.54
C ARG A 374 -8.54 -1.92 10.23
N THR A 375 -8.42 -0.63 9.88
CA THR A 375 -7.38 0.25 10.42
C THR A 375 -7.53 0.48 11.92
N PHE A 376 -8.75 0.75 12.40
CA PHE A 376 -9.03 0.87 13.83
C PHE A 376 -8.76 -0.44 14.58
N LYS A 377 -9.14 -1.57 13.99
CA LYS A 377 -8.84 -2.88 14.58
C LYS A 377 -7.34 -3.14 14.66
N ASN A 378 -6.58 -2.74 13.64
CA ASN A 378 -5.12 -2.84 13.66
C ASN A 378 -4.53 -2.00 14.81
N LEU A 379 -5.01 -0.78 15.00
CA LEU A 379 -4.57 0.10 16.08
C LEU A 379 -4.85 -0.50 17.47
N ILE A 380 -6.04 -1.07 17.67
CA ILE A 380 -6.40 -1.76 18.92
C ILE A 380 -5.58 -3.04 19.11
N GLY A 381 -5.27 -3.76 18.02
CA GLY A 381 -4.50 -4.99 18.03
C GLY A 381 -3.00 -4.80 18.26
N ASN A 382 -2.48 -3.60 18.01
CA ASN A 382 -1.11 -3.19 18.32
C ASN A 382 -1.10 -1.79 18.98
N PRO A 383 -1.51 -1.69 20.27
CA PRO A 383 -1.71 -0.40 20.92
C PRO A 383 -0.41 0.22 21.45
N GLN A 384 0.75 -0.41 21.23
CA GLN A 384 2.03 -0.01 21.85
C GLN A 384 2.36 1.46 21.58
N ALA A 385 2.26 1.91 20.32
CA ALA A 385 2.55 3.29 19.95
C ALA A 385 1.54 4.29 20.58
N SER A 386 0.24 3.95 20.60
CA SER A 386 -0.78 4.82 21.19
C SER A 386 -0.63 4.94 22.70
N ILE A 387 -0.36 3.83 23.39
CA ILE A 387 -0.13 3.82 24.83
C ILE A 387 1.14 4.61 25.17
N ALA A 388 2.23 4.38 24.44
CA ALA A 388 3.48 5.12 24.65
C ALA A 388 3.29 6.63 24.45
N GLN A 389 2.57 7.04 23.40
CA GLN A 389 2.25 8.45 23.16
C GLN A 389 1.45 9.06 24.31
N LEU A 390 0.44 8.36 24.82
CA LEU A 390 -0.35 8.83 25.97
C LEU A 390 0.49 8.96 27.24
N CYS A 391 1.30 7.94 27.55
CA CYS A 391 2.20 7.96 28.72
C CYS A 391 3.19 9.13 28.66
N VAL A 392 3.86 9.34 27.52
CA VAL A 392 4.80 10.44 27.32
C VAL A 392 4.09 11.80 27.41
N THR A 393 2.89 11.91 26.86
CA THR A 393 2.10 13.16 26.91
C THR A 393 1.69 13.52 28.34
N ILE A 394 1.21 12.55 29.12
CA ILE A 394 0.86 12.75 30.53
C ILE A 394 2.09 13.14 31.34
N PHE A 395 3.19 12.40 31.19
CA PHE A 395 4.45 12.67 31.88
C PHE A 395 4.95 14.09 31.58
N LEU A 396 5.00 14.47 30.31
CA LEU A 396 5.46 15.79 29.91
C LEU A 396 4.51 16.90 30.38
N GLY A 397 3.19 16.66 30.34
CA GLY A 397 2.19 17.59 30.87
C GLY A 397 2.38 17.87 32.36
N LEU A 398 2.65 16.83 33.15
CA LEU A 398 2.93 16.96 34.58
C LEU A 398 4.24 17.71 34.85
N VAL A 399 5.30 17.42 34.09
CA VAL A 399 6.59 18.12 34.22
C VAL A 399 6.44 19.61 33.92
N VAL A 400 5.81 19.95 32.80
CA VAL A 400 5.56 21.35 32.42
C VAL A 400 4.66 22.04 33.43
N GLY A 401 3.60 21.35 33.86
CA GLY A 401 2.69 21.81 34.90
C GLY A 401 3.38 22.09 36.23
N ALA A 402 4.38 21.28 36.59
CA ALA A 402 5.16 21.47 37.81
C ALA A 402 6.18 22.62 37.70
N ILE A 403 6.82 22.80 36.54
CA ILE A 403 7.78 23.90 36.30
C ILE A 403 7.08 25.26 36.38
N PHE A 404 5.91 25.37 35.75
CA PHE A 404 5.13 26.61 35.68
C PHE A 404 3.93 26.59 36.63
N PHE A 405 4.05 25.91 37.77
CA PHE A 405 2.94 25.72 38.69
C PHE A 405 2.44 27.05 39.28
N GLY A 406 1.13 27.31 39.15
CA GLY A 406 0.48 28.48 39.75
C GLY A 406 1.11 29.82 39.35
N ILE A 407 1.00 30.17 38.07
CA ILE A 407 1.58 31.41 37.54
C ILE A 407 0.90 32.63 38.18
N LYS A 408 1.70 33.52 38.75
CA LYS A 408 1.26 34.78 39.37
C LYS A 408 0.95 35.85 38.31
N ASP A 409 0.11 36.82 38.67
CA ASP A 409 -0.21 37.98 37.83
C ASP A 409 0.77 39.15 38.08
N ASP A 410 2.07 38.86 37.95
CA ASP A 410 3.16 39.84 38.03
C ASP A 410 3.98 39.87 36.72
N PHE A 411 4.97 40.76 36.63
CA PHE A 411 5.81 40.90 35.44
C PHE A 411 6.56 39.60 35.10
N THR A 412 7.04 38.87 36.12
CA THR A 412 7.65 37.54 35.95
C THR A 412 6.63 36.51 35.45
N GLY A 413 5.38 36.65 35.87
CA GLY A 413 4.23 35.89 35.43
C GLY A 413 3.97 36.01 33.93
N VAL A 414 4.10 37.20 33.35
CA VAL A 414 4.00 37.41 31.90
C VAL A 414 5.02 36.53 31.16
N GLN A 415 6.30 36.58 31.56
CA GLN A 415 7.36 35.76 30.96
C GLN A 415 7.09 34.26 31.14
N ASN A 416 6.64 33.84 32.33
CA ASN A 416 6.30 32.45 32.61
C ASN A 416 5.10 31.96 31.76
N ARG A 417 4.05 32.78 31.58
CA ARG A 417 2.90 32.46 30.70
C ARG A 417 3.35 32.27 29.26
N ILE A 418 4.19 33.17 28.74
CA ILE A 418 4.69 33.09 27.36
C ILE A 418 5.60 31.86 27.18
N GLY A 419 6.51 31.62 28.12
CA GLY A 419 7.40 30.46 28.09
C GLY A 419 6.63 29.14 28.11
N ALA A 420 5.58 29.07 28.95
CA ALA A 420 4.69 27.92 29.00
C ALA A 420 3.93 27.69 27.68
N MET A 421 3.35 28.74 27.08
CA MET A 421 2.68 28.65 25.77
C MET A 421 3.63 28.18 24.66
N PHE A 422 4.87 28.68 24.69
CA PHE A 422 5.90 28.30 23.73
C PHE A 422 6.25 26.83 23.84
N PHE A 423 6.46 26.35 25.06
CA PHE A 423 6.73 24.94 25.30
C PHE A 423 5.58 24.06 24.84
N VAL A 424 4.35 24.43 25.22
CA VAL A 424 3.12 23.69 24.91
C VAL A 424 2.88 23.62 23.40
N THR A 425 3.05 24.72 22.67
CA THR A 425 2.91 24.77 21.20
C THR A 425 4.00 23.96 20.50
N THR A 426 5.24 24.10 20.96
CA THR A 426 6.40 23.38 20.43
C THR A 426 6.25 21.87 20.61
N ASN A 427 5.78 21.45 21.80
CA ASN A 427 5.52 20.05 22.09
C ASN A 427 4.47 19.44 21.15
N GLN A 428 3.38 20.14 20.85
CA GLN A 428 2.37 19.65 19.88
C GLN A 428 2.96 19.48 18.47
N CYS A 429 3.86 20.37 18.07
CA CYS A 429 4.56 20.26 16.78
C CYS A 429 5.47 19.01 16.75
N PHE A 430 6.37 18.85 17.71
CA PHE A 430 7.30 17.70 17.74
C PHE A 430 6.61 16.36 17.96
N SER A 431 5.54 16.32 18.76
CA SER A 431 4.73 15.12 18.93
C SER A 431 4.17 14.60 17.61
N SER A 432 3.99 15.46 16.60
CA SER A 432 3.49 15.11 15.27
C SER A 432 4.48 14.32 14.40
N ILE A 433 5.74 14.21 14.80
CA ILE A 433 6.77 13.43 14.08
C ILE A 433 6.39 11.95 13.98
N SER A 434 5.69 11.39 14.98
CA SER A 434 5.24 10.00 14.96
C SER A 434 4.29 9.66 13.79
N ALA A 435 3.68 10.66 13.14
CA ALA A 435 2.81 10.45 11.98
C ALA A 435 3.56 9.99 10.72
N ILE A 436 4.89 10.20 10.65
CA ILE A 436 5.71 9.89 9.47
C ILE A 436 5.62 8.42 9.08
N GLU A 437 5.54 7.52 10.07
CA GLU A 437 5.52 6.08 9.84
C GLU A 437 4.22 5.59 9.20
N LEU A 438 3.12 6.34 9.31
CA LEU A 438 1.77 5.91 8.97
C LEU A 438 1.64 5.37 7.54
N PHE A 439 2.22 6.06 6.55
CA PHE A 439 2.16 5.64 5.14
C PHE A 439 3.38 4.86 4.68
N ILE A 440 4.51 4.95 5.38
CA ILE A 440 5.76 4.28 4.99
C ILE A 440 5.70 2.79 5.35
N VAL A 441 5.27 2.46 6.56
CA VAL A 441 5.24 1.05 7.06
C VAL A 441 4.28 0.18 6.23
N GLU A 442 3.10 0.70 5.90
CA GLU A 442 2.10 -0.05 5.14
C GLU A 442 2.17 0.19 3.62
N LYS A 443 3.19 0.89 3.12
CA LYS A 443 3.33 1.24 1.70
C LYS A 443 3.19 0.02 0.79
N LYS A 444 3.84 -1.10 1.16
CA LYS A 444 3.82 -2.34 0.37
C LYS A 444 2.43 -2.96 0.30
N ILE A 445 1.70 -3.00 1.42
CA ILE A 445 0.32 -3.48 1.49
C ILE A 445 -0.60 -2.58 0.66
N PHE A 446 -0.47 -1.26 0.82
CA PHE A 446 -1.25 -0.30 0.05
C PHE A 446 -1.06 -0.45 -1.47
N ILE A 447 0.19 -0.54 -1.94
CA ILE A 447 0.48 -0.69 -3.36
C ILE A 447 -0.10 -2.00 -3.89
N HIS A 448 0.10 -3.10 -3.17
CA HIS A 448 -0.44 -4.41 -3.55
C HIS A 448 -1.98 -4.38 -3.65
N GLU A 449 -2.66 -3.93 -2.60
CA GLU A 449 -4.13 -3.90 -2.55
C GLU A 449 -4.72 -2.92 -3.58
N TYR A 450 -4.06 -1.80 -3.85
CA TYR A 450 -4.47 -0.88 -4.90
C TYR A 450 -4.37 -1.50 -6.29
N ILE A 451 -3.26 -2.18 -6.60
CA ILE A 451 -3.07 -2.84 -7.90
C ILE A 451 -4.03 -4.02 -8.07
N SER A 452 -4.31 -4.76 -7.00
CA SER A 452 -5.30 -5.85 -6.99
C SER A 452 -6.76 -5.36 -6.92
N GLY A 453 -7.01 -4.05 -6.93
CA GLY A 453 -8.35 -3.47 -7.09
C GLY A 453 -9.24 -3.48 -5.84
N TYR A 454 -8.66 -3.49 -4.64
CA TYR A 454 -9.44 -3.52 -3.38
C TYR A 454 -10.20 -2.21 -3.13
N TYR A 455 -9.54 -1.07 -3.29
CA TYR A 455 -10.13 0.24 -2.95
C TYR A 455 -9.50 1.41 -3.70
N ARG A 456 -10.19 2.54 -3.69
CA ARG A 456 -9.68 3.83 -4.19
C ARG A 456 -8.66 4.43 -3.22
N VAL A 457 -7.72 5.23 -3.75
CA VAL A 457 -6.74 5.98 -2.94
C VAL A 457 -7.42 6.87 -1.90
N SER A 458 -8.55 7.50 -2.25
CA SER A 458 -9.30 8.37 -1.32
C SER A 458 -9.88 7.62 -0.13
N ALA A 459 -10.41 6.41 -0.34
CA ALA A 459 -10.97 5.61 0.75
C ALA A 459 -9.87 5.20 1.74
N TYR A 460 -8.71 4.77 1.23
CA TYR A 460 -7.55 4.47 2.05
C TYR A 460 -7.03 5.69 2.82
N PHE A 461 -6.85 6.81 2.12
CA PHE A 461 -6.32 8.05 2.71
C PHE A 461 -7.18 8.54 3.88
N ILE A 462 -8.50 8.65 3.68
CA ILE A 462 -9.42 9.12 4.74
C ILE A 462 -9.49 8.12 5.90
N SER A 463 -9.51 6.81 5.60
CA SER A 463 -9.52 5.78 6.65
C SER A 463 -8.31 5.90 7.57
N LYS A 464 -7.13 6.08 6.96
CA LYS A 464 -5.85 6.20 7.68
C LYS A 464 -5.77 7.51 8.46
N LEU A 465 -6.19 8.61 7.85
CA LEU A 465 -6.29 9.92 8.50
C LEU A 465 -7.15 9.82 9.78
N MET A 466 -8.36 9.27 9.69
CA MET A 466 -9.26 9.16 10.84
C MET A 466 -8.69 8.29 11.97
N ALA A 467 -8.02 7.19 11.62
CA ALA A 467 -7.44 6.28 12.59
C ALA A 467 -6.20 6.85 13.29
N ASP A 468 -5.50 7.81 12.68
CA ASP A 468 -4.38 8.53 13.31
C ASP A 468 -4.88 9.74 14.11
N LEU A 469 -5.65 10.64 13.49
CA LEU A 469 -6.08 11.90 14.10
C LEU A 469 -6.86 11.71 15.40
N ILE A 470 -7.76 10.73 15.48
CA ILE A 470 -8.62 10.57 16.67
C ILE A 470 -7.78 10.07 17.86
N PRO A 471 -7.11 8.91 17.79
CA PRO A 471 -6.47 8.32 18.97
C PRO A 471 -5.07 8.88 19.24
N MET A 472 -4.32 9.26 18.20
CA MET A 472 -2.92 9.70 18.33
C MET A 472 -2.76 11.21 18.50
N ARG A 473 -3.77 12.01 18.13
CA ARG A 473 -3.69 13.49 18.17
C ARG A 473 -4.72 14.07 19.11
N THR A 474 -6.00 13.82 18.83
CA THR A 474 -7.12 14.43 19.55
C THR A 474 -7.09 14.07 21.03
N LEU A 475 -7.01 12.77 21.36
CA LEU A 475 -7.03 12.31 22.74
C LEU A 475 -5.81 12.81 23.55
N PRO A 476 -4.55 12.71 23.07
CA PRO A 476 -3.40 13.31 23.75
C PRO A 476 -3.51 14.83 23.93
N SER A 477 -3.98 15.58 22.92
CA SER A 477 -4.13 17.04 23.05
C SER A 477 -5.17 17.43 24.10
N ILE A 478 -6.29 16.70 24.20
CA ILE A 478 -7.29 16.91 25.26
C ILE A 478 -6.68 16.67 26.64
N LEU A 479 -6.06 15.50 26.85
CA LEU A 479 -5.46 15.15 28.14
C LEU A 479 -4.35 16.13 28.54
N PHE A 480 -3.50 16.51 27.59
CA PHE A 480 -2.44 17.48 27.82
C PHE A 480 -3.01 18.84 28.25
N THR A 481 -4.05 19.33 27.57
CA THR A 481 -4.70 20.60 27.92
C THR A 481 -5.33 20.56 29.30
N CYS A 482 -6.05 19.48 29.63
CA CYS A 482 -6.64 19.30 30.96
C CYS A 482 -5.59 19.37 32.07
N ILE A 483 -4.43 18.73 31.89
CA ILE A 483 -3.36 18.74 32.91
C ILE A 483 -2.78 20.15 33.06
N ILE A 484 -2.29 20.74 31.96
CA ILE A 484 -1.54 22.00 32.02
C ILE A 484 -2.43 23.17 32.44
N TYR A 485 -3.67 23.24 31.98
CA TYR A 485 -4.51 24.42 32.19
C TYR A 485 -4.79 24.65 33.68
N PHE A 486 -5.11 23.58 34.42
CA PHE A 486 -5.36 23.65 35.86
C PHE A 486 -4.07 23.78 36.68
N MET A 487 -2.96 23.15 36.27
CA MET A 487 -1.69 23.26 37.00
C MET A 487 -1.04 24.64 36.87
N LEU A 488 -1.14 25.27 35.70
CA LEU A 488 -0.54 26.59 35.44
C LEU A 488 -1.33 27.72 36.09
N GLY A 489 -2.63 27.55 36.37
CA GLY A 489 -3.49 28.66 36.81
C GLY A 489 -3.70 29.69 35.69
N LEU A 490 -4.04 29.22 34.49
CA LEU A 490 -4.40 30.08 33.35
C LEU A 490 -5.77 30.75 33.57
N LYS A 491 -6.13 31.70 32.68
CA LYS A 491 -7.36 32.51 32.77
C LYS A 491 -8.58 31.64 33.11
N PRO A 492 -9.25 31.80 34.28
CA PRO A 492 -10.26 30.86 34.79
C PRO A 492 -11.64 31.05 34.13
N ARG A 493 -11.71 30.94 32.79
CA ARG A 493 -12.96 30.95 32.04
C ARG A 493 -13.10 29.72 31.15
N ALA A 494 -14.32 29.20 31.06
CA ALA A 494 -14.62 28.01 30.27
C ALA A 494 -14.37 28.20 28.76
N ASP A 495 -14.69 29.38 28.21
CA ASP A 495 -14.42 29.71 26.81
C ASP A 495 -12.92 29.69 26.49
N ALA A 496 -12.09 30.31 27.34
CA ALA A 496 -10.64 30.33 27.19
C ALA A 496 -10.03 28.92 27.26
N PHE A 497 -10.55 28.04 28.11
CA PHE A 497 -10.16 26.62 28.17
C PHE A 497 -10.41 25.90 26.84
N PHE A 498 -11.63 26.00 26.29
CA PHE A 498 -11.97 25.33 25.04
C PHE A 498 -11.23 25.91 23.83
N ILE A 499 -10.98 27.23 23.81
CA ILE A 499 -10.17 27.88 22.77
C ILE A 499 -8.73 27.39 22.82
N MET A 500 -8.13 27.28 24.02
CA MET A 500 -6.78 26.71 24.17
C MET A 500 -6.73 25.26 23.67
N MET A 501 -7.69 24.43 24.09
CA MET A 501 -7.78 23.03 23.65
C MET A 501 -7.90 22.93 22.12
N PHE A 502 -8.76 23.75 21.51
CA PHE A 502 -8.93 23.80 20.06
C PHE A 502 -7.67 24.29 19.34
N THR A 503 -6.99 25.31 19.88
CA THR A 503 -5.73 25.84 19.34
C THR A 503 -4.66 24.75 19.29
N LEU A 504 -4.46 24.02 20.40
CA LEU A 504 -3.47 22.93 20.47
C LEU A 504 -3.80 21.77 19.55
N MET A 505 -5.08 21.45 19.41
CA MET A 505 -5.55 20.44 18.46
C MET A 505 -5.26 20.85 17.02
N MET A 506 -5.54 22.11 16.65
CA MET A 506 -5.28 22.65 15.30
C MET A 506 -3.79 22.69 14.97
N VAL A 507 -2.93 23.08 15.92
CA VAL A 507 -1.47 23.03 15.78
C VAL A 507 -1.02 21.59 15.53
N SER A 508 -1.47 20.64 16.36
CA SER A 508 -1.16 19.22 16.23
C SER A 508 -1.61 18.64 14.88
N TYR A 509 -2.80 19.00 14.40
CA TYR A 509 -3.30 18.57 13.11
C TYR A 509 -2.52 19.15 11.94
N THR A 510 -2.18 20.44 11.98
CA THR A 510 -1.41 21.10 10.93
C THR A 510 0.01 20.52 10.84
N ALA A 511 0.64 20.33 11.99
CA ALA A 511 1.94 19.68 12.12
C ALA A 511 1.93 18.23 11.60
N THR A 512 0.88 17.47 11.93
CA THR A 512 0.66 16.11 11.42
C THR A 512 0.45 16.09 9.90
N ALA A 513 -0.35 17.01 9.36
CA ALA A 513 -0.57 17.12 7.92
C ALA A 513 0.74 17.41 7.18
N MET A 514 1.59 18.29 7.71
CA MET A 514 2.93 18.55 7.18
C MET A 514 3.81 17.29 7.22
N ALA A 515 3.83 16.58 8.35
CA ALA A 515 4.59 15.34 8.50
C ALA A 515 4.17 14.29 7.45
N LEU A 516 2.86 14.11 7.24
CA LEU A 516 2.32 13.20 6.23
C LEU A 516 2.67 13.66 4.80
N ALA A 517 2.63 14.96 4.51
CA ALA A 517 2.99 15.51 3.21
C ALA A 517 4.47 15.26 2.85
N ILE A 518 5.37 15.40 3.83
CA ILE A 518 6.81 15.11 3.66
C ILE A 518 7.03 13.61 3.51
N ALA A 519 6.46 12.80 4.42
CA ALA A 519 6.64 11.35 4.48
C ALA A 519 6.12 10.62 3.23
N THR A 520 5.01 11.08 2.65
CA THR A 520 4.40 10.39 1.51
C THR A 520 5.36 10.35 0.33
N GLY A 521 5.55 9.17 -0.26
CA GLY A 521 6.46 8.98 -1.39
C GLY A 521 7.93 8.76 -0.99
N GLN A 522 8.27 8.84 0.30
CA GLN A 522 9.57 8.39 0.80
C GLN A 522 9.56 6.86 0.98
N ASP A 523 10.73 6.25 0.82
CA ASP A 523 10.96 4.82 1.12
C ASP A 523 11.53 4.61 2.53
N VAL A 524 12.17 5.63 3.09
CA VAL A 524 12.92 5.54 4.35
C VAL A 524 12.44 6.61 5.32
N VAL A 525 12.04 6.18 6.53
CA VAL A 525 11.55 7.07 7.60
C VAL A 525 12.60 8.11 8.02
N ALA A 526 13.88 7.72 8.06
CA ALA A 526 14.97 8.58 8.51
C ALA A 526 15.10 9.90 7.72
N VAL A 527 14.91 9.86 6.39
CA VAL A 527 14.97 11.05 5.53
C VAL A 527 13.82 12.01 5.84
N ALA A 528 12.61 11.48 5.98
CA ALA A 528 11.44 12.27 6.34
C ALA A 528 11.58 12.90 7.74
N ASN A 529 12.11 12.14 8.70
CA ASN A 529 12.34 12.63 10.06
C ASN A 529 13.35 13.79 10.08
N LEU A 530 14.47 13.67 9.36
CA LEU A 530 15.48 14.72 9.24
C LEU A 530 14.90 16.02 8.64
N LEU A 531 14.14 15.90 7.54
CA LEU A 531 13.50 17.06 6.91
C LEU A 531 12.49 17.72 7.84
N MET A 532 11.73 16.93 8.60
CA MET A 532 10.73 17.41 9.53
C MET A 532 11.33 18.18 10.71
N THR A 533 12.39 17.64 11.32
CA THR A 533 13.05 18.27 12.47
C THR A 533 13.73 19.58 12.07
N ILE A 534 14.42 19.60 10.92
CA ILE A 534 15.01 20.85 10.37
C ILE A 534 13.91 21.89 10.10
N ALA A 535 12.80 21.47 9.47
CA ALA A 535 11.69 22.37 9.20
C ALA A 535 11.08 22.95 10.49
N PHE A 536 10.88 22.14 11.53
CA PHE A 536 10.35 22.63 12.80
C PHE A 536 11.30 23.55 13.54
N VAL A 537 12.59 23.21 13.61
CA VAL A 537 13.60 24.10 14.22
C VAL A 537 13.60 25.45 13.52
N PHE A 538 13.54 25.45 12.18
CA PHE A 538 13.43 26.68 11.40
C PHE A 538 12.15 27.46 11.72
N MET A 539 10.99 26.79 11.77
CA MET A 539 9.72 27.45 12.11
C MET A 539 9.70 28.03 13.54
N ILE A 540 10.38 27.39 14.49
CA ILE A 540 10.46 27.85 15.89
C ILE A 540 11.20 29.17 16.01
N ILE A 541 12.23 29.43 15.19
CA ILE A 541 12.94 30.72 15.16
C ILE A 541 11.95 31.87 14.86
N PHE A 542 10.97 31.62 13.98
CA PHE A 542 9.94 32.58 13.60
C PHE A 542 8.65 32.48 14.43
N SER A 543 8.68 31.82 15.60
CA SER A 543 7.52 31.71 16.50
C SER A 543 7.13 33.03 17.18
N GLY A 544 8.05 34.01 17.21
CA GLY A 544 7.86 35.32 17.83
C GLY A 544 8.30 35.43 19.29
N LEU A 545 8.83 34.36 19.88
CA LEU A 545 9.42 34.41 21.23
C LEU A 545 10.93 34.71 21.22
N LEU A 546 11.70 33.94 20.44
CA LEU A 546 13.17 34.02 20.41
C LEU A 546 13.67 35.29 19.71
N VAL A 547 12.92 35.73 18.70
CA VAL A 547 13.20 36.92 17.91
C VAL A 547 11.90 37.70 17.81
N ASN A 548 11.95 39.00 18.11
CA ASN A 548 10.81 39.89 17.91
C ASN A 548 10.53 40.01 16.42
N LEU A 549 9.32 39.65 15.99
CA LEU A 549 8.95 39.60 14.57
C LEU A 549 8.98 40.97 13.90
N THR A 550 8.82 42.05 14.67
CA THR A 550 8.85 43.43 14.17
C THR A 550 10.26 43.94 13.86
N SER A 551 11.30 43.35 14.45
CA SER A 551 12.70 43.72 14.18
C SER A 551 13.35 42.91 13.06
N ILE A 552 12.63 41.93 12.50
CA ILE A 552 13.13 41.10 11.39
C ILE A 552 13.16 41.91 10.10
N MET A 553 14.26 41.80 9.36
CA MET A 553 14.46 42.43 8.06
C MET A 553 13.33 42.03 7.08
N SER A 554 12.81 42.99 6.32
CA SER A 554 11.60 42.83 5.47
C SER A 554 11.67 41.64 4.50
N TRP A 555 12.86 41.34 3.96
CA TRP A 555 13.07 40.21 3.04
C TRP A 555 13.01 38.83 3.71
N LEU A 556 13.13 38.73 5.03
CA LEU A 556 12.95 37.49 5.82
C LEU A 556 11.56 37.41 6.47
N SER A 557 10.88 38.54 6.63
CA SER A 557 9.61 38.67 7.36
C SER A 557 8.41 37.96 6.69
N TRP A 558 8.55 37.41 5.49
CA TRP A 558 7.49 36.57 4.90
C TRP A 558 7.55 35.11 5.39
N LEU A 559 8.70 34.64 5.88
CA LEU A 559 8.88 33.25 6.34
C LEU A 559 8.09 32.93 7.60
N GLN A 560 7.86 33.94 8.45
CA GLN A 560 7.01 33.80 9.63
C GLN A 560 5.56 33.39 9.29
N TYR A 561 5.06 33.59 8.06
CA TYR A 561 3.73 33.13 7.66
C TYR A 561 3.67 31.62 7.36
N PHE A 562 4.82 30.97 7.21
CA PHE A 562 4.93 29.51 7.07
C PHE A 562 5.13 28.80 8.42
N SER A 563 5.31 29.55 9.52
CA SER A 563 5.55 28.98 10.85
C SER A 563 4.25 28.52 11.51
N ILE A 564 4.08 27.20 11.65
CA ILE A 564 2.97 26.59 12.41
C ILE A 564 3.01 27.02 13.89
N PRO A 565 4.16 26.97 14.60
CA PRO A 565 4.24 27.40 15.98
C PRO A 565 3.85 28.86 16.20
N ARG A 566 4.13 29.76 15.24
CA ARG A 566 3.72 31.17 15.35
C ARG A 566 2.21 31.32 15.51
N TYR A 567 1.42 30.71 14.62
CA TYR A 567 -0.04 30.82 14.68
C TYR A 567 -0.61 30.23 15.97
N GLY A 568 -0.06 29.09 16.42
CA GLY A 568 -0.42 28.51 17.71
C GLY A 568 -0.11 29.45 18.88
N MET A 569 1.10 30.00 18.89
CA MET A 569 1.57 30.94 19.92
C MET A 569 0.73 32.20 19.98
N THR A 570 0.54 32.87 18.85
CA THR A 570 -0.25 34.10 18.76
C THR A 570 -1.69 33.86 19.21
N ALA A 571 -2.31 32.74 18.83
CA ALA A 571 -3.66 32.40 19.28
C ALA A 571 -3.73 32.16 20.80
N LEU A 572 -2.78 31.43 21.38
CA LEU A 572 -2.72 31.22 22.83
C LEU A 572 -2.46 32.52 23.59
N GLN A 573 -1.58 33.38 23.08
CA GLN A 573 -1.29 34.68 23.67
C GLN A 573 -2.52 35.58 23.66
N VAL A 574 -3.24 35.71 22.54
CA VAL A 574 -4.48 36.50 22.49
C VAL A 574 -5.53 35.93 23.45
N ASN A 575 -5.71 34.61 23.48
CA ASN A 575 -6.68 33.95 24.35
C ASN A 575 -6.41 34.18 25.85
N GLU A 576 -5.15 34.15 26.26
CA GLU A 576 -4.76 34.30 27.66
C GLU A 576 -4.64 35.76 28.08
N PHE A 577 -3.93 36.60 27.33
CA PHE A 577 -3.56 37.96 27.76
C PHE A 577 -4.71 38.97 27.67
N THR A 578 -5.72 38.73 26.84
CA THR A 578 -6.90 39.61 26.77
C THR A 578 -7.63 39.61 28.13
N ASP A 579 -7.99 40.79 28.63
CA ASP A 579 -8.60 41.04 29.95
C ASP A 579 -7.69 40.81 31.18
N LEU A 580 -6.38 40.53 31.02
CA LEU A 580 -5.46 40.37 32.15
C LEU A 580 -4.77 41.68 32.55
N LYS A 581 -4.63 41.88 33.86
CA LYS A 581 -3.94 43.02 34.48
C LYS A 581 -2.79 42.52 35.35
N PHE A 582 -1.59 43.04 35.12
CA PHE A 582 -0.36 42.59 35.80
C PHE A 582 0.16 43.59 36.85
N CYS A 583 -0.50 44.74 36.98
CA CYS A 583 -0.19 45.76 37.98
C CYS A 583 -1.36 45.93 38.97
N PRO A 584 -1.64 44.94 39.84
CA PRO A 584 -2.64 45.09 40.89
C PRO A 584 -2.09 46.03 41.97
N GLY A 585 -2.43 47.32 41.89
CA GLY A 585 -2.08 48.30 42.94
C GLY A 585 -1.59 49.66 42.47
N ILE A 586 -1.42 49.91 41.16
CA ILE A 586 -1.09 51.26 40.66
C ILE A 586 -2.38 52.05 40.48
N THR A 587 -2.91 52.59 41.58
CA THR A 587 -3.88 53.69 41.55
C THR A 587 -3.13 54.99 41.30
N ASN A 588 -3.02 55.43 40.04
CA ASN A 588 -2.74 56.82 39.62
C ASN A 588 -1.87 57.73 40.52
N THR A 589 -0.79 57.21 41.07
CA THR A 589 0.28 58.03 41.62
C THR A 589 1.58 57.46 41.13
N SER A 590 2.30 58.28 40.38
CA SER A 590 3.75 58.25 40.28
C SER A 590 4.33 58.21 41.69
N GLN A 591 4.48 57.02 42.27
CA GLN A 591 5.38 56.82 43.40
C GLN A 591 6.79 56.88 42.82
N ILE A 592 7.38 58.07 42.96
CA ILE A 592 8.82 58.26 42.93
C ILE A 592 9.34 57.52 44.16
N ASP A 593 9.79 56.29 43.98
CA ASP A 593 10.64 55.66 44.98
C ASP A 593 11.90 56.51 45.15
N THR A 594 12.25 56.81 46.41
CA THR A 594 13.41 57.61 46.83
C THR A 594 14.78 57.02 46.47
N ASN A 595 14.81 55.93 45.71
CA ASN A 595 16.00 55.44 45.02
C ASN A 595 15.73 55.56 43.53
N CYS A 596 16.51 56.40 42.83
CA CYS A 596 16.49 56.61 41.38
C CYS A 596 16.79 55.35 40.56
N THR A 597 15.94 54.32 40.68
CA THR A 597 15.82 53.20 39.76
C THR A 597 14.39 53.23 39.27
N GLN A 598 14.15 53.95 38.15
CA GLN A 598 12.93 53.75 37.39
C GLN A 598 12.90 52.28 36.94
N VAL A 599 12.22 51.43 37.70
CA VAL A 599 11.73 50.17 37.14
C VAL A 599 10.53 50.58 36.30
N SER A 600 10.79 51.05 35.08
CA SER A 600 9.78 51.24 34.07
C SER A 600 9.19 49.86 33.79
N GLN A 601 8.11 49.51 34.50
CA GLN A 601 7.31 48.35 34.13
C GLN A 601 6.72 48.66 32.77
N PRO A 602 7.12 47.94 31.70
CA PRO A 602 6.87 48.41 30.35
C PRO A 602 5.41 48.25 29.91
N TYR A 603 4.62 47.39 30.58
CA TYR A 603 3.23 47.11 30.24
C TYR A 603 2.41 46.80 31.51
N CYS A 604 1.23 47.42 31.67
CA CYS A 604 0.34 47.17 32.82
C CYS A 604 -0.83 46.22 32.49
N THR A 605 -1.16 46.11 31.20
CA THR A 605 -2.28 45.34 30.67
C THR A 605 -1.79 44.33 29.63
N GLY A 606 -2.50 43.20 29.51
CA GLY A 606 -2.16 42.20 28.50
C GLY A 606 -2.33 42.70 27.06
N GLU A 607 -3.27 43.62 26.81
CA GLU A 607 -3.49 44.24 25.50
C GLU A 607 -2.29 45.09 25.06
N GLU A 608 -1.69 45.82 25.99
CA GLU A 608 -0.48 46.61 25.74
C GLU A 608 0.72 45.71 25.43
N TYR A 609 0.86 44.59 26.14
CA TYR A 609 1.86 43.58 25.82
C TYR A 609 1.67 43.01 24.40
N LEU A 610 0.44 42.62 24.04
CA LEU A 610 0.11 42.10 22.70
C LEU A 610 0.42 43.12 21.60
N LYS A 611 0.07 44.39 21.82
CA LYS A 611 0.35 45.48 20.86
C LYS A 611 1.85 45.65 20.61
N ASN A 612 2.69 45.53 21.65
CA ASN A 612 4.14 45.61 21.51
C ASN A 612 4.77 44.41 20.80
N GLN A 613 4.08 43.26 20.79
CA GLN A 613 4.45 42.11 19.95
C GLN A 613 3.92 42.22 18.51
N GLY A 614 3.20 43.31 18.17
CA GLY A 614 2.54 43.48 16.88
C GLY A 614 1.32 42.56 16.70
N ILE A 615 0.70 42.14 17.80
CA ILE A 615 -0.47 41.26 17.81
C ILE A 615 -1.72 42.09 18.12
N GLU A 616 -2.71 42.02 17.22
CA GLU A 616 -4.00 42.67 17.45
C GLU A 616 -4.86 41.85 18.42
N ALA A 617 -5.19 42.43 19.58
CA ALA A 617 -6.10 41.86 20.58
C ALA A 617 -7.58 41.97 20.16
N THR A 618 -7.91 41.60 18.92
CA THR A 618 -9.28 41.60 18.39
C THR A 618 -9.80 40.17 18.26
N SER A 619 -11.12 40.00 18.20
CA SER A 619 -11.71 38.67 17.93
C SER A 619 -11.21 38.09 16.61
N TRP A 620 -11.05 38.92 15.59
CA TRP A 620 -10.43 38.50 14.32
C TRP A 620 -8.96 38.13 14.50
N GLY A 621 -8.22 38.89 15.32
CA GLY A 621 -6.83 38.62 15.70
C GLY A 621 -6.59 37.22 16.26
N LEU A 622 -7.57 36.66 16.97
CA LEU A 622 -7.58 35.27 17.44
C LEU A 622 -7.91 34.26 16.32
N TRP A 623 -9.02 34.47 15.61
CA TRP A 623 -9.55 33.50 14.64
C TRP A 623 -8.76 33.43 13.33
N GLN A 624 -8.06 34.51 12.93
CA GLN A 624 -7.20 34.51 11.75
C GLN A 624 -6.12 33.41 11.83
N ASN A 625 -5.58 33.15 13.04
CA ASN A 625 -4.57 32.11 13.26
C ASN A 625 -5.16 30.71 13.03
N HIS A 626 -6.40 30.49 13.50
CA HIS A 626 -7.10 29.22 13.31
C HIS A 626 -7.45 28.97 11.85
N VAL A 627 -7.87 30.02 11.12
CA VAL A 627 -8.12 29.95 9.67
C VAL A 627 -6.81 29.66 8.93
N ALA A 628 -5.71 30.31 9.29
CA ALA A 628 -4.39 30.05 8.69
C ALA A 628 -3.96 28.58 8.90
N LEU A 629 -4.07 28.06 10.13
CA LEU A 629 -3.78 26.66 10.45
C LEU A 629 -4.69 25.69 9.66
N ALA A 630 -5.98 26.01 9.51
CA ALA A 630 -6.92 25.22 8.70
C ALA A 630 -6.52 25.20 7.22
N CYS A 631 -6.17 26.35 6.65
CA CYS A 631 -5.68 26.47 5.28
C CYS A 631 -4.41 25.66 5.07
N MET A 632 -3.42 25.78 5.96
CA MET A 632 -2.19 24.99 5.90
C MET A 632 -2.47 23.49 5.98
N THR A 633 -3.38 23.07 6.87
CA THR A 633 -3.79 21.67 7.00
C THR A 633 -4.37 21.14 5.69
N ILE A 634 -5.31 21.87 5.07
CA ILE A 634 -5.93 21.48 3.80
C ILE A 634 -4.89 21.39 2.68
N ILE A 635 -3.98 22.37 2.58
CA ILE A 635 -2.90 22.37 1.58
C ILE A 635 -2.00 21.14 1.75
N PHE A 636 -1.51 20.88 2.96
CA PHE A 636 -0.62 19.74 3.21
C PHE A 636 -1.31 18.39 3.00
N LEU A 637 -2.57 18.23 3.43
CA LEU A 637 -3.34 17.01 3.16
C LEU A 637 -3.61 16.81 1.68
N THR A 638 -3.83 17.89 0.93
CA THR A 638 -4.00 17.84 -0.54
C THR A 638 -2.70 17.41 -1.21
N ILE A 639 -1.55 17.96 -0.81
CA ILE A 639 -0.23 17.54 -1.29
C ILE A 639 0.00 16.06 -0.98
N CYS A 640 -0.27 15.64 0.24
CA CYS A 640 -0.16 14.25 0.67
C CYS A 640 -1.02 13.31 -0.21
N TYR A 641 -2.29 13.66 -0.42
CA TYR A 641 -3.20 12.89 -1.27
C TYR A 641 -2.72 12.82 -2.72
N LEU A 642 -2.27 13.93 -3.30
CA LEU A 642 -1.76 13.98 -4.68
C LEU A 642 -0.48 13.14 -4.82
N LYS A 643 0.45 13.23 -3.87
CA LYS A 643 1.65 12.38 -3.85
C LYS A 643 1.28 10.91 -3.77
N LEU A 644 0.31 10.51 -2.94
CA LEU A 644 -0.15 9.13 -2.86
C LEU A 644 -0.84 8.67 -4.16
N ARG A 645 -1.64 9.54 -4.78
CA ARG A 645 -2.36 9.26 -6.03
C ARG A 645 -1.41 9.10 -7.22
N PHE A 646 -0.42 9.98 -7.36
CA PHE A 646 0.52 10.01 -8.49
C PHE A 646 1.82 9.24 -8.25
N MET A 647 2.05 8.71 -7.05
CA MET A 647 3.15 7.78 -6.80
C MET A 647 3.13 6.65 -7.83
N LYS A 648 4.30 6.35 -8.42
CA LYS A 648 4.49 5.17 -9.26
C LYS A 648 4.23 3.92 -8.43
N LYS A 649 3.21 3.16 -8.81
CA LYS A 649 2.78 1.93 -8.12
C LYS A 649 3.22 0.68 -8.87
N LEU A 650 3.40 0.81 -10.18
CA LEU A 650 3.91 -0.25 -11.04
C LEU A 650 5.44 -0.17 -11.03
N SER A 651 6.08 -1.32 -10.91
CA SER A 651 7.53 -1.47 -10.93
C SER A 651 8.08 -1.47 -12.34
#